data_AF-A0A6P0SFI4-F1
#
_entry.id   AF-A0A6P0SFI4-F1
#
_cell.length_a   1.000
_cell.length_b   1.000
_cell.length_c   1.000
_cell.angle_alpha   90.00
_cell.angle_beta   90.00
_cell.angle_gamma   90.00
#
_symmetry.space_group_name_H-M   'P 1'
#
loop_
_entity.id
_entity.type
_entity.pdbx_description
1 polymer ?
#
loop_
_entity_poly.entity_id
_entity_poly.type
_entity_poly.pdbx_seq_one_letter_code
_entity_poly.pdbx_strand_id
1 'polypeptide(L)'
;MFDAYAGKRGFLSIHRLKVYGFMELGFKIGRTQTNSGFAGETEKRAWEELDDTLEETRRERYIGKLPYSLRVKRKAVKSTASDQNTPIYQVVLDLKNQGLQFVTGDRLGIFPQNSPELVQKTIKALQATGDEPIRLTSAWREQIESITHQRLSTIPLGTFLAYAKLRPLLRSVGKLLLSLSRSKSLYDILERHQEDQIELWEVFELLAAENYDVKRFWKAAPWEAESIARIVPSENFRIYSISSAPLHKNDEYSPDQLDLTIGRLAFKSNSVDSQTEITRQGTASGYLVQKTESELEMAVQVFHPSRFHLPEDPQRPIVMFAGGTGISPFRGFMEQRRAESKSGPNWLFIGTRTFGNLPYIQELKTLVAEDQLHLRVAFSREDKKLAFEQGYFVLQPGQKGYVNLLLEDEADSTILWEYFKSIDEGGLEGYFYICGQASFGHTVIKAILKLIARHLPDTIENKQEEAKILLRRLVGQGRLMLDIFTTFAPFAAPSVHGFKYYNASEIINHNNDHQGYWTIIQGNVYDVSEFMYLHPGGERLLIATAGMDGTRSYEKVEHHLNSEVHSQLDLYKIGGVRRLNFKDVWGIAITPPCMVKTSSQKGNPFMFLSLQDFYRHWIRFVYLVVETENSLNNNFSVSQLSITRGDAPEKMTKIKAQLLLNSHNTFYSNSLEDILGHKLELLWNITLGFCGEDISITQLPRAIAKERSSAIAKEAEAFMAQVNNRLKSLPSTPEDNLDQWASFNQQLQHLQHCDRALVANFKLTLRDGLLMFEQHEDQVTKLGNQELIKALQQIPKIIQHYYTTIISRQET
;
A
#
# COMPACT_ATOMS: atom_id res chain seq x y z
N MET A 1 22.39 -0.88 42.13
CA MET A 1 21.82 0.48 42.29
C MET A 1 22.58 1.51 41.46
N PHE A 2 23.92 1.55 41.50
CA PHE A 2 24.73 2.47 40.68
C PHE A 2 24.58 2.24 39.16
N ASP A 3 24.46 0.98 38.70
CA ASP A 3 24.25 0.67 37.27
C ASP A 3 22.86 1.09 36.74
N ALA A 4 21.83 1.05 37.58
CA ALA A 4 20.49 1.52 37.23
C ALA A 4 20.42 3.06 37.12
N TYR A 5 21.36 3.77 37.77
CA TYR A 5 21.46 5.23 37.68
C TYR A 5 22.47 5.68 36.62
N ALA A 6 23.70 5.15 36.62
CA ALA A 6 24.82 5.61 35.80
C ALA A 6 25.32 4.63 34.72
N GLY A 7 24.79 3.40 34.66
CA GLY A 7 25.14 2.43 33.63
C GLY A 7 24.71 2.86 32.22
N LYS A 8 25.13 2.14 31.18
CA LYS A 8 24.80 2.47 29.76
C LYS A 8 23.29 2.58 29.48
N ARG A 9 22.45 1.93 30.29
CA ARG A 9 20.97 1.99 30.25
C ARG A 9 20.36 2.61 31.52
N GLY A 10 21.19 3.18 32.39
CA GLY A 10 20.75 3.82 33.63
C GLY A 10 20.11 5.19 33.38
N PHE A 11 19.40 5.70 34.39
CA PHE A 11 18.63 6.95 34.34
C PHE A 11 19.44 8.14 33.79
N LEU A 12 20.72 8.28 34.18
CA LEU A 12 21.64 9.34 33.75
C LEU A 12 22.02 9.22 32.26
N SER A 13 22.13 8.01 31.73
CA SER A 13 22.43 7.77 30.31
C SER A 13 21.20 8.07 29.44
N ILE A 14 20.01 7.69 29.89
CA ILE A 14 18.73 8.07 29.25
C ILE A 14 18.55 9.59 29.31
N HIS A 15 18.89 10.23 30.43
CA HIS A 15 18.85 11.69 30.57
C HIS A 15 19.88 12.39 29.67
N ARG A 16 21.10 11.86 29.53
CA ARG A 16 22.12 12.37 28.60
C ARG A 16 21.65 12.31 27.14
N LEU A 17 21.00 11.22 26.75
CA LEU A 17 20.40 11.07 25.41
C LEU A 17 19.25 12.05 25.17
N LYS A 18 18.44 12.35 26.20
CA LYS A 18 17.41 13.40 26.14
C LYS A 18 18.00 14.80 25.96
N VAL A 19 19.08 15.12 26.66
CA VAL A 19 19.72 16.47 26.67
C VAL A 19 20.53 16.74 25.39
N TYR A 20 21.17 15.72 24.80
CA TYR A 20 21.97 15.91 23.59
C TYR A 20 21.14 16.35 22.37
N GLY A 21 19.92 15.82 22.22
CA GLY A 21 18.99 16.26 21.17
C GLY A 21 18.53 17.70 21.34
N PHE A 22 18.31 18.15 22.59
CA PHE A 22 18.01 19.55 22.90
C PHE A 22 19.18 20.49 22.51
N MET A 23 20.42 20.09 22.79
CA MET A 23 21.59 20.92 22.51
C MET A 23 21.96 20.99 21.03
N GLU A 24 21.85 19.89 20.27
CA GLU A 24 22.16 19.89 18.84
C GLU A 24 21.16 20.74 18.04
N LEU A 25 19.88 20.67 18.39
CA LEU A 25 18.81 21.42 17.72
C LEU A 25 18.86 22.92 18.07
N GLY A 26 19.10 23.26 19.34
CA GLY A 26 19.34 24.64 19.77
C GLY A 26 20.54 25.29 19.04
N PHE A 27 21.57 24.50 18.73
CA PHE A 27 22.75 24.96 17.98
C PHE A 27 22.47 25.15 16.48
N LYS A 28 21.60 24.31 15.87
CA LYS A 28 21.19 24.46 14.46
C LYS A 28 20.27 25.66 14.24
N ILE A 29 19.31 25.88 15.14
CA ILE A 29 18.37 27.01 15.09
C ILE A 29 19.05 28.35 15.40
N GLY A 30 19.95 28.38 16.39
CA GLY A 30 20.76 29.56 16.67
C GLY A 30 21.60 30.01 15.47
N ARG A 31 21.93 29.08 14.55
CA ARG A 31 22.66 29.36 13.31
C ARG A 31 21.78 29.91 12.18
N THR A 32 20.51 29.49 12.09
CA THR A 32 19.55 29.99 11.10
C THR A 32 19.00 31.37 11.47
N GLN A 33 18.77 31.65 12.75
CA GLN A 33 18.36 32.98 13.22
C GLN A 33 19.48 34.05 13.09
N THR A 34 20.76 33.66 13.17
CA THR A 34 21.88 34.62 13.18
C THR A 34 22.45 34.95 11.79
N ASN A 35 22.26 34.09 10.78
CA ASN A 35 22.87 34.28 9.45
C ASN A 35 21.91 34.70 8.32
N SER A 36 20.60 34.53 8.50
CA SER A 36 19.60 34.80 7.45
C SER A 36 18.41 35.52 8.08
N GLY A 37 18.53 36.84 8.23
CA GLY A 37 17.47 37.68 8.79
C GLY A 37 16.19 37.56 7.96
N PHE A 38 15.14 37.00 8.55
CA PHE A 38 13.79 37.07 8.03
C PHE A 38 13.10 38.31 8.62
N ALA A 39 12.43 39.10 7.78
CA ALA A 39 11.56 40.19 8.22
C ALA A 39 10.09 39.79 8.02
N GLY A 40 9.26 39.98 9.05
CA GLY A 40 7.80 39.77 9.00
C GLY A 40 7.25 38.70 9.96
N GLU A 41 5.94 38.43 9.89
CA GLU A 41 5.17 37.54 10.80
C GLU A 41 5.70 36.09 10.94
N THR A 42 6.66 35.68 10.12
CA THR A 42 7.38 34.40 10.24
C THR A 42 8.24 34.28 11.51
N GLU A 43 8.69 35.39 12.11
CA GLU A 43 9.48 35.37 13.36
C GLU A 43 8.70 34.78 14.55
N LYS A 44 7.36 34.89 14.53
CA LYS A 44 6.49 34.40 15.61
C LYS A 44 6.16 32.91 15.54
N ARG A 45 6.56 32.20 14.48
CA ARG A 45 6.15 30.81 14.20
C ARG A 45 7.23 29.76 14.45
N ALA A 46 8.46 30.17 14.79
CA ALA A 46 9.56 29.25 15.09
C ALA A 46 9.27 28.31 16.29
N TRP A 47 8.37 28.73 17.19
CA TRP A 47 7.96 27.92 18.35
C TRP A 47 6.97 26.80 18.02
N GLU A 48 6.19 26.95 16.94
CA GLU A 48 5.25 25.91 16.48
C GLU A 48 6.00 24.80 15.73
N GLU A 49 6.97 25.19 14.87
CA GLU A 49 7.87 24.25 14.19
C GLU A 49 8.74 23.45 15.19
N LEU A 50 9.09 24.06 16.34
CA LEU A 50 9.76 23.38 17.45
C LEU A 50 8.89 22.28 18.08
N ASP A 51 7.61 22.56 18.32
CA ASP A 51 6.68 21.61 18.94
C ASP A 51 6.43 20.39 18.04
N ASP A 52 6.21 20.64 16.74
CA ASP A 52 6.06 19.58 15.73
C ASP A 52 7.33 18.73 15.59
N THR A 53 8.50 19.37 15.55
CA THR A 53 9.79 18.65 15.45
C THR A 53 10.08 17.84 16.73
N LEU A 54 9.70 18.34 17.91
CA LEU A 54 9.81 17.62 19.19
C LEU A 54 8.92 16.37 19.21
N GLU A 55 7.70 16.47 18.70
CA GLU A 55 6.77 15.35 18.60
C GLU A 55 7.21 14.32 17.55
N GLU A 56 7.75 14.76 16.41
CA GLU A 56 8.38 13.87 15.42
C GLU A 56 9.61 13.15 16.00
N THR A 57 10.53 13.86 16.65
CA THR A 57 11.73 13.26 17.27
C THR A 57 11.35 12.30 18.42
N ARG A 58 10.29 12.61 19.17
CA ARG A 58 9.73 11.71 20.18
C ARG A 58 9.20 10.43 19.54
N ARG A 59 8.50 10.52 18.41
CA ARG A 59 7.99 9.36 17.64
C ARG A 59 9.12 8.54 17.00
N GLU A 60 10.15 9.18 16.46
CA GLU A 60 11.34 8.51 15.90
C GLU A 60 12.04 7.59 16.92
N ARG A 61 12.08 7.99 18.20
CA ARG A 61 12.67 7.17 19.28
C ARG A 61 11.89 5.90 19.61
N TYR A 62 10.61 5.81 19.23
CA TYR A 62 9.81 4.58 19.32
C TYR A 62 9.78 3.78 18.00
N ILE A 63 10.10 4.41 16.87
CA ILE A 63 10.18 3.78 15.53
C ILE A 63 11.57 3.14 15.28
N GLY A 64 12.59 3.52 16.05
CA GLY A 64 13.91 2.90 16.00
C GLY A 64 13.88 1.44 16.44
N LYS A 65 13.81 0.52 15.47
CA LYS A 65 14.09 -0.93 15.58
C LYS A 65 14.93 -1.24 16.82
N LEU A 66 14.41 -2.05 17.75
CA LEU A 66 15.29 -2.80 18.64
C LEU A 66 16.36 -3.45 17.74
N PRO A 67 17.66 -3.16 17.92
CA PRO A 67 18.69 -3.53 16.95
C PRO A 67 18.85 -5.04 16.77
N TYR A 68 18.17 -5.84 17.59
CA TYR A 68 18.27 -7.28 17.62
C TYR A 68 16.89 -7.90 17.88
N SER A 69 16.61 -9.00 17.19
CA SER A 69 15.51 -9.89 17.55
C SER A 69 15.80 -10.60 18.87
N LEU A 70 14.76 -10.98 19.61
CA LEU A 70 14.90 -11.87 20.76
C LEU A 70 14.84 -13.32 20.29
N ARG A 71 15.49 -14.24 21.02
CA ARG A 71 15.41 -15.67 20.71
C ARG A 71 14.49 -16.35 21.74
N VAL A 72 13.40 -16.92 21.26
CA VAL A 72 12.39 -17.59 22.10
C VAL A 72 12.22 -19.04 21.71
N LYS A 73 11.87 -19.87 22.67
CA LYS A 73 11.68 -21.31 22.46
C LYS A 73 10.20 -21.62 22.24
N ARG A 74 9.92 -22.49 21.28
CA ARG A 74 8.60 -23.07 21.09
C ARG A 74 8.38 -24.19 22.11
N LYS A 75 7.44 -23.96 23.04
CA LYS A 75 7.06 -24.88 24.11
C LYS A 75 6.09 -25.96 23.65
N ALA A 76 5.08 -25.62 22.85
CA ALA A 76 4.07 -26.58 22.39
C ALA A 76 3.40 -26.15 21.08
N VAL A 77 2.82 -27.14 20.37
CA VAL A 77 1.92 -26.94 19.24
C VAL A 77 0.70 -27.83 19.45
N LYS A 78 -0.50 -27.24 19.50
CA LYS A 78 -1.77 -27.96 19.75
C LYS A 78 -2.77 -27.68 18.64
N SER A 79 -3.53 -28.67 18.20
CA SER A 79 -4.65 -28.43 17.28
C SER A 79 -5.81 -27.76 18.02
N THR A 80 -6.39 -26.70 17.46
CA THR A 80 -7.49 -25.95 18.08
C THR A 80 -8.82 -26.16 17.38
N ALA A 81 -8.78 -26.67 16.14
CA ALA A 81 -9.92 -27.09 15.34
C ALA A 81 -9.91 -28.62 15.17
N SER A 82 -11.08 -29.20 14.88
CA SER A 82 -11.24 -30.65 14.67
C SER A 82 -11.10 -31.07 13.20
N ASP A 83 -11.24 -30.13 12.26
CA ASP A 83 -11.01 -30.36 10.83
C ASP A 83 -9.50 -30.56 10.55
N GLN A 84 -9.16 -31.71 9.97
CA GLN A 84 -7.79 -32.09 9.65
C GLN A 84 -7.29 -31.58 8.28
N ASN A 85 -8.19 -31.17 7.38
CA ASN A 85 -7.85 -30.71 6.03
C ASN A 85 -7.34 -29.27 6.03
N THR A 86 -7.88 -28.43 6.92
CA THR A 86 -7.42 -27.05 7.13
C THR A 86 -7.12 -26.83 8.61
N PRO A 87 -6.02 -27.42 9.12
CA PRO A 87 -5.75 -27.43 10.55
C PRO A 87 -5.34 -26.03 11.04
N ILE A 88 -5.87 -25.68 12.21
CA ILE A 88 -5.53 -24.47 12.96
C ILE A 88 -4.81 -24.92 14.22
N TYR A 89 -3.68 -24.29 14.52
CA TYR A 89 -2.82 -24.63 15.65
C TYR A 89 -2.68 -23.47 16.62
N GLN A 90 -2.65 -23.78 17.92
CA GLN A 90 -2.11 -22.92 18.96
C GLN A 90 -0.61 -23.23 19.07
N VAL A 91 0.23 -22.23 18.84
CA VAL A 91 1.68 -22.31 19.05
C VAL A 91 2.01 -21.55 20.32
N VAL A 92 2.62 -22.24 21.27
CA VAL A 92 2.96 -21.71 22.59
C VAL A 92 4.46 -21.42 22.65
N LEU A 93 4.83 -20.20 23.00
CA LEU A 93 6.21 -19.75 23.16
C LEU A 93 6.53 -19.57 24.65
N ASP A 94 7.72 -20.01 25.05
CA ASP A 94 8.27 -19.80 26.38
C ASP A 94 9.00 -18.46 26.44
N LEU A 95 8.52 -17.57 27.30
CA LEU A 95 9.08 -16.25 27.54
C LEU A 95 9.82 -16.14 28.88
N LYS A 96 9.86 -17.22 29.67
CA LYS A 96 10.46 -17.20 30.99
C LYS A 96 11.93 -16.78 30.90
N ASN A 97 12.29 -15.76 31.67
CA ASN A 97 13.63 -15.15 31.68
C ASN A 97 14.12 -14.58 30.34
N GLN A 98 13.22 -14.35 29.35
CA GLN A 98 13.59 -13.81 28.03
C GLN A 98 13.49 -12.27 27.97
N GLY A 99 12.80 -11.64 28.92
CA GLY A 99 12.63 -10.18 28.97
C GLY A 99 11.74 -9.61 27.85
N LEU A 100 10.99 -10.46 27.14
CA LEU A 100 10.04 -10.04 26.11
C LEU A 100 8.76 -9.55 26.79
N GLN A 101 8.40 -8.29 26.56
CA GLN A 101 7.14 -7.70 27.01
C GLN A 101 6.23 -7.43 25.83
N PHE A 102 4.93 -7.63 26.03
CA PHE A 102 3.87 -7.33 25.07
C PHE A 102 2.58 -6.98 25.83
N VAL A 103 1.67 -6.30 25.15
CA VAL A 103 0.31 -6.01 25.59
C VAL A 103 -0.72 -6.70 24.69
N THR A 104 -1.92 -6.90 25.21
CA THR A 104 -3.03 -7.52 24.46
C THR A 104 -3.37 -6.70 23.22
N GLY A 105 -3.28 -7.32 22.03
CA GLY A 105 -3.46 -6.64 20.74
C GLY A 105 -2.15 -6.45 19.96
N ASP A 106 -1.01 -6.66 20.61
CA ASP A 106 0.29 -6.68 19.95
C ASP A 106 0.43 -7.84 18.96
N ARG A 107 1.45 -7.70 18.11
CA ARG A 107 1.82 -8.71 17.12
C ARG A 107 3.25 -9.18 17.34
N LEU A 108 3.53 -10.41 16.94
CA LEU A 108 4.85 -11.01 16.96
C LEU A 108 5.34 -11.27 15.53
N GLY A 109 6.41 -10.59 15.14
CA GLY A 109 7.17 -10.94 13.95
C GLY A 109 8.06 -12.13 14.24
N ILE A 110 8.05 -13.11 13.35
CA ILE A 110 8.84 -14.34 13.45
C ILE A 110 9.71 -14.45 12.21
N PHE A 111 11.02 -14.58 12.40
CA PHE A 111 11.92 -14.88 11.29
C PHE A 111 11.86 -16.38 10.98
N PRO A 112 11.30 -16.78 9.82
CA PRO A 112 11.12 -18.19 9.53
C PRO A 112 12.40 -18.82 8.95
N GLN A 113 12.46 -20.16 8.98
CA GLN A 113 13.46 -20.92 8.23
C GLN A 113 12.77 -21.80 7.20
N ASN A 114 13.42 -22.01 6.06
CA ASN A 114 12.97 -22.99 5.08
C ASN A 114 13.08 -24.41 5.65
N SER A 115 12.18 -25.30 5.21
CA SER A 115 12.25 -26.70 5.64
C SER A 115 13.54 -27.35 5.14
N PRO A 116 14.13 -28.31 5.89
CA PRO A 116 15.31 -29.04 5.44
C PRO A 116 15.12 -29.68 4.06
N GLU A 117 13.91 -30.15 3.75
CA GLU A 117 13.58 -30.71 2.43
C GLU A 117 13.71 -29.68 1.30
N LEU A 118 13.19 -28.45 1.48
CA LEU A 118 13.27 -27.41 0.46
C LEU A 118 14.72 -26.92 0.27
N VAL A 119 15.47 -26.80 1.37
CA VAL A 119 16.89 -26.47 1.33
C VAL A 119 17.65 -27.54 0.53
N GLN A 120 17.41 -28.83 0.81
CA GLN A 120 18.08 -29.92 0.12
C GLN A 120 17.74 -29.99 -1.37
N LYS A 121 16.47 -29.77 -1.75
CA LYS A 121 16.07 -29.65 -3.17
C LYS A 121 16.84 -28.52 -3.86
N THR A 122 16.97 -27.38 -3.20
CA THR A 122 17.67 -26.21 -3.76
C THR A 122 19.18 -26.43 -3.87
N ILE A 123 19.82 -27.06 -2.88
CA ILE A 123 21.24 -27.45 -2.92
C ILE A 123 21.50 -28.39 -4.11
N LYS A 124 20.64 -29.39 -4.30
CA LYS A 124 20.74 -30.34 -5.42
C LYS A 124 20.60 -29.63 -6.75
N ALA A 125 19.62 -28.74 -6.89
CA ALA A 125 19.40 -27.95 -8.11
C ALA A 125 20.60 -27.03 -8.44
N LEU A 126 21.30 -26.53 -7.41
CA LEU A 126 22.54 -25.74 -7.54
C LEU A 126 23.80 -26.59 -7.80
N GLN A 127 23.67 -27.92 -7.86
CA GLN A 127 24.78 -28.88 -8.00
C GLN A 127 25.89 -28.65 -6.95
N ALA A 128 25.48 -28.45 -5.70
CA ALA A 128 26.32 -28.11 -4.55
C ALA A 128 26.24 -29.19 -3.44
N THR A 129 27.11 -29.09 -2.42
CA THR A 129 27.08 -29.95 -1.21
C THR A 129 26.32 -29.30 -0.06
N GLY A 130 26.27 -27.96 0.00
CA GLY A 130 25.67 -27.19 1.09
C GLY A 130 26.70 -26.57 2.03
N ASP A 131 27.96 -27.00 1.98
CA ASP A 131 29.05 -26.50 2.84
C ASP A 131 29.84 -25.35 2.21
N GLU A 132 29.51 -24.99 0.95
CA GLU A 132 30.23 -23.95 0.22
C GLU A 132 30.15 -22.60 0.95
N PRO A 133 31.27 -21.86 1.08
CA PRO A 133 31.30 -20.60 1.80
C PRO A 133 30.66 -19.48 0.99
N ILE A 134 29.49 -18.99 1.41
CA ILE A 134 28.80 -17.86 0.80
C ILE A 134 29.20 -16.57 1.50
N ARG A 135 29.92 -15.70 0.78
CA ARG A 135 30.27 -14.34 1.24
C ARG A 135 29.06 -13.42 1.15
N LEU A 136 28.74 -12.75 2.26
CA LEU A 136 27.51 -11.97 2.40
C LEU A 136 27.64 -10.52 1.90
N THR A 137 26.60 -10.04 1.22
CA THR A 137 26.40 -8.61 0.92
C THR A 137 26.15 -7.81 2.21
N SER A 138 26.16 -6.48 2.15
CA SER A 138 25.86 -5.64 3.33
C SER A 138 24.47 -5.93 3.90
N ALA A 139 23.45 -5.99 3.04
CA ALA A 139 22.08 -6.30 3.43
C ALA A 139 21.96 -7.66 4.14
N TRP A 140 22.62 -8.70 3.61
CA TRP A 140 22.64 -10.01 4.26
C TRP A 140 23.37 -10.00 5.61
N ARG A 141 24.48 -9.26 5.73
CA ARG A 141 25.21 -9.15 7.00
C ARG A 141 24.35 -8.51 8.09
N GLU A 142 23.65 -7.42 7.76
CA GLU A 142 22.71 -6.76 8.68
C GLU A 142 21.59 -7.71 9.11
N GLN A 143 21.01 -8.47 8.16
CA GLN A 143 19.96 -9.42 8.48
C GLN A 143 20.46 -10.55 9.39
N ILE A 144 21.60 -11.17 9.09
CA ILE A 144 22.18 -12.24 9.90
C ILE A 144 22.55 -11.74 11.30
N GLU A 145 23.15 -10.56 11.42
CA GLU A 145 23.45 -9.95 12.72
C GLU A 145 22.17 -9.73 13.53
N SER A 146 21.07 -9.30 12.90
CA SER A 146 19.80 -9.06 13.59
C SER A 146 19.13 -10.33 14.16
N ILE A 147 19.34 -11.50 13.53
CA ILE A 147 18.71 -12.77 13.91
C ILE A 147 19.62 -13.70 14.74
N THR A 148 20.93 -13.59 14.57
CA THR A 148 21.92 -14.44 15.27
C THR A 148 22.71 -13.71 16.34
N HIS A 149 22.72 -12.37 16.32
CA HIS A 149 23.58 -11.49 17.12
C HIS A 149 25.08 -11.68 16.84
N GLN A 150 25.41 -12.30 15.69
CA GLN A 150 26.78 -12.54 15.26
C GLN A 150 27.08 -11.77 13.98
N ARG A 151 28.21 -11.07 13.98
CA ARG A 151 28.74 -10.38 12.79
C ARG A 151 29.50 -11.37 11.92
N LEU A 152 28.76 -12.09 11.08
CA LEU A 152 29.31 -13.06 10.14
C LEU A 152 29.48 -12.43 8.76
N SER A 153 30.64 -12.58 8.15
CA SER A 153 30.89 -12.15 6.77
C SER A 153 30.67 -13.27 5.75
N THR A 154 30.68 -14.52 6.21
CA THR A 154 30.54 -15.74 5.40
C THR A 154 29.76 -16.78 6.20
N ILE A 155 28.86 -17.51 5.53
CA ILE A 155 28.11 -18.65 6.09
C ILE A 155 28.06 -19.80 5.08
N PRO A 156 27.85 -21.06 5.52
CA PRO A 156 27.64 -22.19 4.60
C PRO A 156 26.38 -21.99 3.73
N LEU A 157 26.40 -22.51 2.50
CA LEU A 157 25.28 -22.42 1.56
C LEU A 157 23.97 -22.98 2.15
N GLY A 158 24.01 -24.09 2.89
CA GLY A 158 22.84 -24.65 3.56
C GLY A 158 22.21 -23.68 4.56
N THR A 159 23.03 -22.99 5.36
CA THR A 159 22.58 -21.95 6.31
C THR A 159 22.02 -20.73 5.57
N PHE A 160 22.68 -20.31 4.48
CA PHE A 160 22.19 -19.22 3.63
C PHE A 160 20.79 -19.55 3.08
N LEU A 161 20.62 -20.74 2.51
CA LEU A 161 19.35 -21.19 1.92
C LEU A 161 18.26 -21.39 2.98
N ALA A 162 18.61 -21.78 4.20
CA ALA A 162 17.66 -21.85 5.31
C ALA A 162 17.00 -20.49 5.61
N TYR A 163 17.73 -19.39 5.42
CA TYR A 163 17.27 -18.02 5.65
C TYR A 163 16.88 -17.26 4.39
N ALA A 164 17.08 -17.83 3.20
CA ALA A 164 16.84 -17.17 1.92
C ALA A 164 15.36 -17.25 1.50
N LYS A 165 14.87 -16.26 0.76
CA LYS A 165 13.51 -16.29 0.21
C LYS A 165 13.42 -17.19 -1.02
N LEU A 166 13.25 -18.49 -0.77
CA LEU A 166 13.18 -19.53 -1.80
C LEU A 166 11.79 -19.66 -2.44
N ARG A 167 10.76 -19.11 -1.77
CA ARG A 167 9.38 -19.17 -2.25
C ARG A 167 8.51 -17.99 -1.81
N PRO A 168 7.59 -17.53 -2.68
CA PRO A 168 7.58 -17.86 -4.11
C PRO A 168 8.74 -17.18 -4.87
N LEU A 169 8.96 -17.52 -6.13
CA LEU A 169 9.92 -16.83 -6.99
C LEU A 169 9.52 -15.36 -7.12
N LEU A 170 10.33 -14.46 -6.58
CA LEU A 170 10.12 -13.04 -6.75
C LEU A 170 10.34 -12.65 -8.21
N ARG A 171 9.45 -11.82 -8.77
CA ARG A 171 9.58 -11.35 -10.15
C ARG A 171 10.89 -10.60 -10.40
N SER A 172 11.39 -9.84 -9.43
CA SER A 172 12.70 -9.18 -9.51
C SER A 172 13.85 -10.18 -9.61
N VAL A 173 13.79 -11.26 -8.83
CA VAL A 173 14.75 -12.38 -8.87
C VAL A 173 14.66 -13.11 -10.21
N GLY A 174 13.45 -13.42 -10.67
CA GLY A 174 13.23 -14.04 -11.98
C GLY A 174 13.77 -13.19 -13.14
N LYS A 175 13.53 -11.87 -13.15
CA LYS A 175 14.09 -10.95 -14.15
C LYS A 175 15.61 -10.91 -14.12
N LEU A 176 16.22 -10.91 -12.94
CA LEU A 176 17.67 -10.93 -12.80
C LEU A 176 18.24 -12.26 -13.32
N LEU A 177 17.66 -13.39 -12.93
CA LEU A 177 18.03 -14.72 -13.44
C LEU A 177 17.86 -14.81 -14.96
N LEU A 178 16.79 -14.27 -15.52
CA LEU A 178 16.58 -14.17 -16.96
C LEU A 178 17.66 -13.33 -17.65
N SER A 179 18.04 -12.19 -17.07
CA SER A 179 19.08 -11.34 -17.64
C SER A 179 20.46 -12.02 -17.70
N LEU A 180 20.77 -12.86 -16.70
CA LEU A 180 22.01 -13.61 -16.61
C LEU A 180 22.01 -14.85 -17.53
N SER A 181 20.92 -15.60 -17.52
CA SER A 181 20.81 -16.89 -18.22
C SER A 181 20.34 -16.78 -19.67
N ARG A 182 19.56 -15.74 -19.99
CA ARG A 182 18.80 -15.59 -21.25
C ARG A 182 17.87 -16.77 -21.53
N SER A 183 17.38 -17.42 -20.49
CA SER A 183 16.49 -18.59 -20.57
C SER A 183 15.14 -18.23 -21.20
N LYS A 184 14.77 -18.94 -22.26
CA LYS A 184 13.46 -18.77 -22.92
C LYS A 184 12.33 -19.30 -22.04
N SER A 185 12.52 -20.43 -21.38
CA SER A 185 11.48 -21.02 -20.54
C SER A 185 11.20 -20.15 -19.30
N LEU A 186 12.23 -19.52 -18.72
CA LEU A 186 12.04 -18.54 -17.64
C LEU A 186 11.35 -17.26 -18.12
N TYR A 187 11.66 -16.79 -19.34
CA TYR A 187 10.94 -15.68 -19.96
C TYR A 187 9.44 -15.99 -20.06
N ASP A 188 9.10 -17.16 -20.59
CA ASP A 188 7.73 -17.64 -20.73
C ASP A 188 6.98 -17.71 -19.39
N ILE A 189 7.63 -18.18 -18.32
CA ILE A 189 7.08 -18.22 -16.95
C ILE A 189 6.73 -16.80 -16.47
N LEU A 190 7.66 -15.86 -16.61
CA LEU A 190 7.49 -14.48 -16.17
C LEU A 190 6.44 -13.73 -17.00
N GLU A 191 6.32 -14.07 -18.28
CA GLU A 191 5.27 -13.53 -19.13
C GLU A 191 3.88 -14.06 -18.77
N ARG A 192 3.78 -15.33 -18.33
CA ARG A 192 2.53 -15.94 -17.85
C ARG A 192 2.16 -15.63 -16.40
N HIS A 193 3.00 -14.89 -15.67
CA HIS A 193 2.83 -14.58 -14.24
C HIS A 193 2.69 -15.82 -13.34
N GLN A 194 3.46 -16.85 -13.64
CA GLN A 194 3.45 -18.10 -12.87
C GLN A 194 4.53 -18.12 -11.78
N GLU A 195 5.37 -17.09 -11.67
CA GLU A 195 6.47 -17.03 -10.70
C GLU A 195 6.02 -17.19 -9.24
N ASP A 196 4.81 -16.75 -8.93
CA ASP A 196 4.29 -16.80 -7.57
C ASP A 196 3.86 -18.22 -7.12
N GLN A 197 3.81 -19.15 -8.06
CA GLN A 197 3.57 -20.57 -7.86
C GLN A 197 4.82 -21.42 -8.07
N ILE A 198 6.00 -20.81 -8.17
CA ILE A 198 7.26 -21.51 -8.45
C ILE A 198 8.20 -21.34 -7.27
N GLU A 199 8.91 -22.41 -6.92
CA GLU A 199 10.00 -22.38 -5.96
C GLU A 199 11.34 -22.26 -6.69
N LEU A 200 12.31 -21.60 -6.07
CA LEU A 200 13.56 -21.24 -6.74
C LEU A 200 14.37 -22.45 -7.25
N TRP A 201 14.25 -23.62 -6.61
CA TRP A 201 14.92 -24.84 -7.06
C TRP A 201 14.45 -25.29 -8.45
N GLU A 202 13.18 -25.10 -8.81
CA GLU A 202 12.66 -25.45 -10.14
C GLU A 202 13.28 -24.57 -11.22
N VAL A 203 13.50 -23.30 -10.91
CA VAL A 203 14.19 -22.38 -11.82
C VAL A 203 15.63 -22.82 -12.02
N PHE A 204 16.33 -23.20 -10.94
CA PHE A 204 17.71 -23.67 -11.07
C PHE A 204 17.83 -24.99 -11.85
N GLU A 205 16.90 -25.94 -11.67
CA GLU A 205 16.84 -27.14 -12.49
C GLU A 205 16.57 -26.82 -13.97
N LEU A 206 15.61 -25.94 -14.25
CA LEU A 206 15.32 -25.46 -15.60
C LEU A 206 16.54 -24.79 -16.25
N LEU A 207 17.24 -23.92 -15.53
CA LEU A 207 18.45 -23.26 -16.04
C LEU A 207 19.56 -24.28 -16.32
N ALA A 208 19.74 -25.27 -15.44
CA ALA A 208 20.72 -26.33 -15.66
C ALA A 208 20.35 -27.20 -16.88
N ALA A 209 19.07 -27.49 -17.09
CA ALA A 209 18.57 -28.22 -18.27
C ALA A 209 18.77 -27.43 -19.58
N GLU A 210 18.75 -26.10 -19.52
CA GLU A 210 19.08 -25.20 -20.63
C GLU A 210 20.60 -24.90 -20.74
N ASN A 211 21.46 -25.75 -20.14
CA ASN A 211 22.92 -25.66 -20.17
C ASN A 211 23.54 -24.41 -19.51
N TYR A 212 22.82 -23.73 -18.62
CA TYR A 212 23.41 -22.68 -17.80
C TYR A 212 24.18 -23.26 -16.60
N ASP A 213 25.42 -22.82 -16.38
CA ASP A 213 26.23 -23.26 -15.24
C ASP A 213 25.77 -22.62 -13.93
N VAL A 214 24.85 -23.28 -13.25
CA VAL A 214 24.28 -22.86 -11.95
C VAL A 214 25.33 -22.78 -10.83
N LYS A 215 26.51 -23.42 -10.97
CA LYS A 215 27.58 -23.34 -9.96
C LYS A 215 28.19 -21.95 -9.85
N ARG A 216 28.03 -21.14 -10.90
CA ARG A 216 28.44 -19.72 -10.89
C ARG A 216 27.79 -18.96 -9.74
N PHE A 217 26.56 -19.31 -9.36
CA PHE A 217 25.82 -18.55 -8.35
C PHE A 217 26.47 -18.57 -6.97
N TRP A 218 27.01 -19.71 -6.54
CA TRP A 218 27.67 -19.85 -5.23
C TRP A 218 29.19 -19.65 -5.29
N LYS A 219 29.81 -19.68 -6.49
CA LYS A 219 31.23 -19.34 -6.67
C LYS A 219 31.50 -17.83 -6.77
N ALA A 220 30.50 -17.06 -7.21
CA ALA A 220 30.64 -15.63 -7.45
C ALA A 220 30.81 -14.81 -6.15
N ALA A 221 31.71 -13.85 -6.20
CA ALA A 221 31.97 -12.89 -5.13
C ALA A 221 30.80 -11.91 -4.95
N PRO A 222 30.60 -11.32 -3.75
CA PRO A 222 29.38 -10.56 -3.43
C PRO A 222 29.15 -9.28 -4.26
N TRP A 223 30.17 -8.78 -4.97
CA TRP A 223 30.05 -7.63 -5.89
C TRP A 223 29.71 -8.04 -7.33
N GLU A 224 29.84 -9.32 -7.68
CA GLU A 224 29.51 -9.86 -9.00
C GLU A 224 27.99 -9.97 -9.16
N ALA A 225 27.50 -9.88 -10.41
CA ALA A 225 26.07 -9.92 -10.69
C ALA A 225 25.47 -11.30 -10.40
N GLU A 226 26.28 -12.35 -10.58
CA GLU A 226 25.92 -13.75 -10.41
C GLU A 226 25.89 -14.21 -8.94
N SER A 227 26.35 -13.41 -7.97
CA SER A 227 26.38 -13.87 -6.58
C SER A 227 24.98 -14.18 -6.06
N ILE A 228 24.79 -15.39 -5.51
CA ILE A 228 23.51 -15.81 -4.94
C ILE A 228 23.05 -14.89 -3.81
N ALA A 229 23.98 -14.29 -3.06
CA ALA A 229 23.69 -13.30 -2.01
C ALA A 229 23.24 -11.93 -2.55
N ARG A 230 23.44 -11.67 -3.85
CA ARG A 230 22.91 -10.50 -4.56
C ARG A 230 21.60 -10.81 -5.27
N ILE A 231 21.46 -12.03 -5.78
CA ILE A 231 20.28 -12.48 -6.51
C ILE A 231 19.12 -12.76 -5.56
N VAL A 232 19.36 -13.53 -4.50
CA VAL A 232 18.31 -14.04 -3.61
C VAL A 232 18.31 -13.24 -2.31
N PRO A 233 17.23 -12.51 -2.00
CA PRO A 233 17.12 -11.79 -0.74
C PRO A 233 16.89 -12.76 0.42
N SER A 234 17.13 -12.29 1.65
CA SER A 234 16.74 -13.01 2.86
C SER A 234 15.22 -13.10 2.97
N GLU A 235 14.74 -14.03 3.80
CA GLU A 235 13.39 -13.98 4.30
C GLU A 235 13.18 -12.73 5.18
N ASN A 236 11.92 -12.33 5.34
CA ASN A 236 11.49 -11.27 6.24
C ASN A 236 10.80 -11.85 7.48
N PHE A 237 10.73 -11.08 8.56
CA PHE A 237 9.86 -11.40 9.69
C PHE A 237 8.40 -11.50 9.21
N ARG A 238 7.71 -12.60 9.56
CA ARG A 238 6.27 -12.76 9.33
C ARG A 238 5.53 -12.39 10.59
N ILE A 239 4.61 -11.46 10.47
CA ILE A 239 3.85 -10.92 11.59
C ILE A 239 2.62 -11.79 11.85
N TYR A 240 2.42 -12.15 13.12
CA TYR A 240 1.25 -12.88 13.63
C TYR A 240 0.68 -12.14 14.83
N SER A 241 -0.64 -11.97 14.91
CA SER A 241 -1.29 -11.35 16.07
C SER A 241 -1.20 -12.28 17.28
N ILE A 242 -0.81 -11.73 18.43
CA ILE A 242 -0.69 -12.49 19.67
C ILE A 242 -2.09 -12.90 20.15
N SER A 243 -2.25 -14.15 20.57
CA SER A 243 -3.54 -14.75 20.97
C SER A 243 -3.68 -15.06 22.46
N SER A 244 -2.85 -14.43 23.27
CA SER A 244 -2.88 -14.50 24.73
C SER A 244 -2.82 -13.09 25.31
N ALA A 245 -3.39 -12.90 26.49
CA ALA A 245 -3.11 -11.72 27.31
C ALA A 245 -1.83 -11.93 28.15
N PRO A 246 -1.05 -10.86 28.45
CA PRO A 246 0.12 -10.94 29.33
C PRO A 246 -0.32 -11.06 30.81
N LEU A 247 -1.01 -12.14 31.16
CA LEU A 247 -1.50 -12.35 32.53
C LEU A 247 -0.30 -12.62 33.46
N HIS A 248 0.03 -11.63 34.30
CA HIS A 248 1.09 -11.75 35.29
C HIS A 248 0.71 -12.77 36.36
N LYS A 249 1.54 -13.81 36.53
CA LYS A 249 1.47 -14.68 37.70
C LYS A 249 2.46 -14.16 38.73
N ASN A 250 2.00 -13.86 39.93
CA ASN A 250 2.83 -13.54 41.11
C ASN A 250 3.62 -12.22 41.05
N ASP A 251 3.00 -11.10 40.63
CA ASP A 251 3.61 -9.76 40.64
C ASP A 251 4.89 -9.56 39.79
N GLU A 252 5.24 -10.53 38.93
CA GLU A 252 6.35 -10.37 37.98
C GLU A 252 5.91 -9.59 36.73
N TYR A 253 6.60 -8.50 36.41
CA TYR A 253 6.32 -7.62 35.25
C TYR A 253 6.57 -8.26 33.85
N SER A 254 6.91 -9.55 33.76
CA SER A 254 7.14 -10.25 32.49
C SER A 254 6.23 -11.47 32.35
N PRO A 255 5.51 -11.65 31.24
CA PRO A 255 4.70 -12.84 31.01
C PRO A 255 5.60 -14.07 30.82
N ASP A 256 5.20 -15.21 31.38
CA ASP A 256 5.91 -16.49 31.21
C ASP A 256 5.71 -17.11 29.82
N GLN A 257 4.63 -16.75 29.13
CA GLN A 257 4.16 -17.44 27.94
C GLN A 257 3.49 -16.46 26.97
N LEU A 258 3.57 -16.80 25.69
CA LEU A 258 2.85 -16.13 24.60
C LEU A 258 2.29 -17.17 23.65
N ASP A 259 1.03 -17.01 23.25
CA ASP A 259 0.34 -17.92 22.35
C ASP A 259 0.06 -17.28 20.99
N LEU A 260 0.15 -18.06 19.92
CA LEU A 260 -0.24 -17.66 18.56
C LEU A 260 -1.27 -18.62 17.98
N THR A 261 -2.25 -18.10 17.23
CA THR A 261 -3.19 -18.91 16.46
C THR A 261 -2.79 -18.97 14.99
N ILE A 262 -2.33 -20.13 14.52
CA ILE A 262 -1.70 -20.29 13.21
C ILE A 262 -2.53 -21.22 12.32
N GLY A 263 -2.99 -20.71 11.18
CA GLY A 263 -3.49 -21.54 10.08
C GLY A 263 -2.34 -22.05 9.22
N ARG A 264 -2.24 -23.37 9.00
CA ARG A 264 -1.20 -23.92 8.13
C ARG A 264 -1.53 -23.64 6.66
N LEU A 265 -0.68 -22.87 5.98
CA LEU A 265 -0.82 -22.63 4.54
C LEU A 265 -0.27 -23.83 3.78
N ALA A 266 -1.14 -24.53 3.05
CA ALA A 266 -0.78 -25.55 2.09
C ALA A 266 -1.72 -25.47 0.88
N PHE A 267 -1.17 -25.61 -0.31
CA PHE A 267 -1.93 -25.57 -1.57
C PHE A 267 -1.26 -26.46 -2.62
N LYS A 268 -2.03 -26.82 -3.63
CA LYS A 268 -1.56 -27.60 -4.78
C LYS A 268 -1.24 -26.68 -5.93
N SER A 269 -0.16 -26.96 -6.66
CA SER A 269 0.23 -26.25 -7.88
C SER A 269 0.94 -27.21 -8.83
N ASN A 270 0.97 -26.88 -10.12
CA ASN A 270 1.70 -27.67 -11.10
C ASN A 270 3.19 -27.33 -11.07
N SER A 271 4.05 -28.35 -11.17
CA SER A 271 5.49 -28.14 -11.37
C SER A 271 5.77 -27.65 -12.80
N VAL A 272 6.89 -26.93 -12.96
CA VAL A 272 7.32 -26.29 -14.21
C VAL A 272 7.49 -27.30 -15.37
N ASP A 273 8.11 -28.46 -15.12
CA ASP A 273 8.54 -29.37 -16.19
C ASP A 273 7.53 -30.48 -16.52
N SER A 274 6.80 -30.97 -15.52
CA SER A 274 6.06 -32.25 -15.63
C SER A 274 4.54 -32.09 -15.61
N GLN A 275 4.02 -30.87 -15.40
CA GLN A 275 2.62 -30.61 -15.07
C GLN A 275 2.08 -31.49 -13.92
N THR A 276 2.96 -32.12 -13.13
CA THR A 276 2.55 -32.92 -11.97
C THR A 276 2.18 -32.01 -10.83
N GLU A 277 1.06 -32.31 -10.19
CA GLU A 277 0.58 -31.56 -9.04
C GLU A 277 1.48 -31.82 -7.82
N ILE A 278 2.05 -30.75 -7.27
CA ILE A 278 2.86 -30.78 -6.05
C ILE A 278 2.18 -29.98 -4.94
N THR A 279 2.30 -30.46 -3.71
CA THR A 279 1.80 -29.75 -2.53
C THR A 279 2.86 -28.78 -2.03
N ARG A 280 2.56 -27.48 -2.13
CA ARG A 280 3.38 -26.40 -1.59
C ARG A 280 2.90 -26.01 -0.20
N GLN A 281 3.81 -25.41 0.57
CA GLN A 281 3.56 -25.00 1.94
C GLN A 281 4.04 -23.56 2.16
N GLY A 282 3.44 -22.84 3.12
CA GLY A 282 3.98 -21.55 3.56
C GLY A 282 5.27 -21.72 4.35
N THR A 283 6.26 -20.85 4.15
CA THR A 283 7.54 -20.88 4.88
C THR A 283 7.33 -20.70 6.39
N ALA A 284 6.70 -19.60 6.82
CA ALA A 284 6.54 -19.31 8.25
C ALA A 284 5.50 -20.19 8.95
N SER A 285 4.32 -20.40 8.35
CA SER A 285 3.30 -21.27 8.95
C SER A 285 3.75 -22.73 9.01
N GLY A 286 4.49 -23.22 8.00
CA GLY A 286 5.13 -24.53 8.02
C GLY A 286 6.20 -24.64 9.11
N TYR A 287 7.09 -23.65 9.21
CA TYR A 287 8.14 -23.58 10.23
C TYR A 287 7.58 -23.62 11.66
N LEU A 288 6.48 -22.90 11.93
CA LEU A 288 5.87 -22.83 13.26
C LEU A 288 5.18 -24.10 13.72
N VAL A 289 4.58 -24.85 12.79
CA VAL A 289 3.77 -26.05 13.10
C VAL A 289 4.50 -27.36 12.82
N GLN A 290 5.75 -27.28 12.35
CA GLN A 290 6.56 -28.47 12.08
C GLN A 290 6.72 -29.34 13.33
N LYS A 291 6.62 -30.65 13.18
CA LYS A 291 6.94 -31.57 14.27
C LYS A 291 8.46 -31.65 14.40
N THR A 292 9.01 -31.28 15.55
CA THR A 292 10.43 -31.42 15.86
C THR A 292 10.58 -32.24 17.14
N GLU A 293 11.60 -33.10 17.19
CA GLU A 293 11.97 -33.83 18.41
C GLU A 293 12.71 -32.93 19.41
N SER A 294 13.35 -31.86 18.92
CA SER A 294 14.06 -30.86 19.73
C SER A 294 13.26 -29.57 19.92
N GLU A 295 13.60 -28.82 20.98
CA GLU A 295 13.12 -27.45 21.18
C GLU A 295 13.50 -26.57 19.98
N LEU A 296 12.52 -25.88 19.40
CA LEU A 296 12.73 -24.97 18.28
C LEU A 296 12.95 -23.56 18.83
N GLU A 297 14.15 -23.02 18.65
CA GLU A 297 14.48 -21.65 19.01
C GLU A 297 14.32 -20.71 17.79
N MET A 298 13.68 -19.56 18.00
CA MET A 298 13.26 -18.67 16.91
C MET A 298 13.61 -17.22 17.21
N ALA A 299 14.05 -16.50 16.18
CA ALA A 299 14.21 -15.06 16.24
C ALA A 299 12.85 -14.36 16.11
N VAL A 300 12.52 -13.51 17.07
CA VAL A 300 11.23 -12.80 17.15
C VAL A 300 11.38 -11.32 17.45
N GLN A 301 10.38 -10.54 17.05
CA GLN A 301 10.27 -9.11 17.34
C GLN A 301 8.81 -8.79 17.71
N VAL A 302 8.61 -8.00 18.76
CA VAL A 302 7.28 -7.52 19.14
C VAL A 302 6.98 -6.25 18.35
N PHE A 303 5.78 -6.17 17.81
CA PHE A 303 5.24 -5.01 17.13
C PHE A 303 4.04 -4.52 17.94
N HIS A 304 4.01 -3.23 18.23
CA HIS A 304 2.95 -2.57 19.00
C HIS A 304 2.11 -1.71 18.05
N PRO A 305 1.02 -2.23 17.46
CA PRO A 305 0.18 -1.45 16.55
C PRO A 305 -0.45 -0.29 17.32
N SER A 306 -0.30 0.95 16.87
CA SER A 306 -0.68 2.13 17.66
C SER A 306 -2.16 2.25 18.02
N ARG A 307 -3.04 1.52 17.33
CA ARG A 307 -4.49 1.62 17.50
C ARG A 307 -5.17 0.31 17.86
N PHE A 308 -4.53 -0.86 17.75
CA PHE A 308 -5.22 -2.15 17.87
C PHE A 308 -5.12 -2.72 19.28
N HIS A 309 -5.72 -2.03 20.25
CA HIS A 309 -5.72 -2.41 21.68
C HIS A 309 -7.13 -2.27 22.25
N LEU A 310 -7.36 -2.90 23.41
CA LEU A 310 -8.62 -2.74 24.16
C LEU A 310 -8.85 -1.28 24.57
N PRO A 311 -10.12 -0.86 24.76
CA PRO A 311 -10.42 0.48 25.26
C PRO A 311 -9.86 0.69 26.68
N GLU A 312 -9.46 1.92 26.99
CA GLU A 312 -8.93 2.26 28.33
C GLU A 312 -9.96 2.04 29.43
N ASP A 313 -11.24 2.34 29.15
CA ASP A 313 -12.34 2.05 30.04
C ASP A 313 -12.85 0.61 29.80
N PRO A 314 -12.64 -0.32 30.74
CA PRO A 314 -13.04 -1.71 30.58
C PRO A 314 -14.56 -1.88 30.58
N GLN A 315 -15.37 -0.86 30.87
CA GLN A 315 -16.83 -0.96 30.77
C GLN A 315 -17.35 -0.80 29.34
N ARG A 316 -16.51 -0.33 28.40
CA ARG A 316 -16.97 -0.11 27.03
C ARG A 316 -17.24 -1.42 26.30
N PRO A 317 -18.33 -1.50 25.51
CA PRO A 317 -18.63 -2.70 24.76
C PRO A 317 -17.62 -2.88 23.62
N ILE A 318 -17.22 -4.12 23.36
CA ILE A 318 -16.37 -4.45 22.21
C ILE A 318 -17.09 -5.41 21.26
N VAL A 319 -16.87 -5.22 19.97
CA VAL A 319 -17.41 -6.03 18.89
C VAL A 319 -16.28 -6.53 18.01
N MET A 320 -16.09 -7.84 17.99
CA MET A 320 -14.97 -8.50 17.33
C MET A 320 -15.45 -9.29 16.12
N PHE A 321 -14.91 -9.01 14.94
CA PHE A 321 -15.21 -9.70 13.69
C PHE A 321 -14.01 -10.55 13.27
N ALA A 322 -14.16 -11.88 13.29
CA ALA A 322 -13.09 -12.83 13.04
C ALA A 322 -13.32 -13.67 11.77
N GLY A 323 -12.35 -13.70 10.87
CA GLY A 323 -12.31 -14.64 9.75
C GLY A 323 -11.39 -15.82 10.05
N GLY A 324 -11.95 -16.98 10.46
CA GLY A 324 -11.17 -18.18 10.78
C GLY A 324 -10.09 -17.93 11.84
N THR A 325 -8.81 -17.97 11.44
CA THR A 325 -7.66 -17.68 12.32
C THR A 325 -7.61 -16.23 12.79
N GLY A 326 -8.42 -15.34 12.21
CA GLY A 326 -8.63 -13.97 12.70
C GLY A 326 -9.20 -13.89 14.13
N ILE A 327 -9.57 -15.02 14.75
CA ILE A 327 -9.85 -15.06 16.19
C ILE A 327 -8.61 -14.74 17.06
N SER A 328 -7.39 -14.82 16.48
CA SER A 328 -6.12 -14.74 17.20
C SER A 328 -6.08 -13.63 18.24
N PRO A 329 -6.16 -12.32 17.88
CA PRO A 329 -6.10 -11.26 18.88
C PRO A 329 -7.28 -11.28 19.86
N PHE A 330 -8.46 -11.71 19.40
CA PHE A 330 -9.67 -11.72 20.21
C PHE A 330 -9.65 -12.74 21.32
N ARG A 331 -8.90 -13.85 21.15
CA ARG A 331 -8.63 -14.76 22.27
C ARG A 331 -7.91 -14.03 23.41
N GLY A 332 -6.88 -13.24 23.09
CA GLY A 332 -6.20 -12.40 24.09
C GLY A 332 -7.11 -11.34 24.70
N PHE A 333 -7.97 -10.70 23.88
CA PHE A 333 -8.94 -9.72 24.38
C PHE A 333 -9.90 -10.34 25.38
N MET A 334 -10.46 -11.51 25.06
CA MET A 334 -11.36 -12.24 25.94
C MET A 334 -10.65 -12.71 27.21
N GLU A 335 -9.39 -13.18 27.13
CA GLU A 335 -8.59 -13.54 28.31
C GLU A 335 -8.39 -12.34 29.24
N GLN A 336 -8.02 -11.17 28.72
CA GLN A 336 -7.84 -9.97 29.53
C GLN A 336 -9.15 -9.50 30.15
N ARG A 337 -10.23 -9.40 29.35
CA ARG A 337 -11.52 -8.92 29.84
C ARG A 337 -12.19 -9.84 30.85
N ARG A 338 -11.88 -11.14 30.82
CA ARG A 338 -12.29 -12.10 31.86
C ARG A 338 -11.53 -11.91 33.17
N ALA A 339 -10.28 -11.45 33.12
CA ALA A 339 -9.48 -11.15 34.30
C ALA A 339 -9.89 -9.81 34.97
N GLU A 340 -10.54 -8.92 34.22
CA GLU A 340 -11.04 -7.63 34.70
C GLU A 340 -12.41 -7.77 35.40
N SER A 341 -12.58 -7.17 36.59
CA SER A 341 -13.76 -7.37 37.44
C SER A 341 -15.03 -6.65 36.96
N LYS A 342 -14.95 -5.76 35.97
CA LYS A 342 -16.06 -4.93 35.45
C LYS A 342 -15.95 -4.72 33.94
N SER A 343 -15.80 -5.80 33.19
CA SER A 343 -15.84 -5.74 31.74
C SER A 343 -17.28 -5.54 31.23
N GLY A 344 -17.47 -4.57 30.33
CA GLY A 344 -18.68 -4.42 29.54
C GLY A 344 -18.88 -5.55 28.52
N PRO A 345 -19.97 -5.50 27.73
CA PRO A 345 -20.32 -6.57 26.80
C PRO A 345 -19.22 -6.92 25.79
N ASN A 346 -19.08 -8.21 25.51
CA ASN A 346 -18.16 -8.75 24.50
C ASN A 346 -18.94 -9.46 23.40
N TRP A 347 -18.75 -9.03 22.16
CA TRP A 347 -19.36 -9.67 21.00
C TRP A 347 -18.29 -10.30 20.11
N LEU A 348 -18.50 -11.55 19.68
CA LEU A 348 -17.66 -12.21 18.68
C LEU A 348 -18.53 -12.72 17.53
N PHE A 349 -18.34 -12.10 16.37
CA PHE A 349 -18.88 -12.54 15.09
C PHE A 349 -17.78 -13.26 14.32
N ILE A 350 -17.90 -14.58 14.15
CA ILE A 350 -16.86 -15.40 13.51
C ILE A 350 -17.36 -16.15 12.28
N GLY A 351 -16.65 -15.99 11.17
CA GLY A 351 -16.88 -16.73 9.93
C GLY A 351 -15.94 -17.93 9.84
N THR A 352 -16.50 -19.12 9.66
CA THR A 352 -15.73 -20.36 9.44
C THR A 352 -16.31 -21.17 8.29
N ARG A 353 -15.63 -22.25 7.90
CA ARG A 353 -16.11 -23.12 6.80
C ARG A 353 -17.21 -24.05 7.28
N THR A 354 -16.93 -24.78 8.35
CA THR A 354 -17.81 -25.73 9.03
C THR A 354 -17.65 -25.57 10.53
N PHE A 355 -18.54 -26.18 11.33
CA PHE A 355 -18.38 -26.24 12.78
C PHE A 355 -17.02 -26.83 13.21
N GLY A 356 -16.50 -27.81 12.46
CA GLY A 356 -15.21 -28.43 12.76
C GLY A 356 -14.01 -27.50 12.61
N ASN A 357 -14.17 -26.37 11.91
CA ASN A 357 -13.16 -25.34 11.73
C ASN A 357 -13.23 -24.23 12.77
N LEU A 358 -14.21 -24.24 13.69
CA LEU A 358 -14.30 -23.26 14.76
C LEU A 358 -13.17 -23.51 15.77
N PRO A 359 -12.21 -22.58 15.94
CA PRO A 359 -11.12 -22.75 16.90
C PRO A 359 -11.61 -22.53 18.34
N TYR A 360 -10.94 -23.17 19.30
CA TYR A 360 -11.14 -22.95 20.74
C TYR A 360 -12.58 -23.20 21.24
N ILE A 361 -13.28 -24.18 20.66
CA ILE A 361 -14.70 -24.49 20.95
C ILE A 361 -14.98 -24.58 22.47
N GLN A 362 -14.10 -25.23 23.24
CA GLN A 362 -14.32 -25.39 24.68
C GLN A 362 -14.16 -24.08 25.45
N GLU A 363 -13.18 -23.24 25.11
CA GLU A 363 -13.02 -21.92 25.72
C GLU A 363 -14.23 -21.03 25.41
N LEU A 364 -14.66 -21.00 24.14
CA LEU A 364 -15.85 -20.26 23.69
C LEU A 364 -17.12 -20.73 24.40
N LYS A 365 -17.29 -22.04 24.57
CA LYS A 365 -18.42 -22.63 25.28
C LYS A 365 -18.48 -22.13 26.72
N THR A 366 -17.35 -22.11 27.43
CA THR A 366 -17.27 -21.62 28.80
C THR A 366 -17.63 -20.14 28.88
N LEU A 367 -17.08 -19.30 28.00
CA LEU A 367 -17.36 -17.85 27.99
C LEU A 367 -18.85 -17.54 27.73
N VAL A 368 -19.48 -18.27 26.80
CA VAL A 368 -20.92 -18.12 26.52
C VAL A 368 -21.75 -18.61 27.71
N ALA A 369 -21.37 -19.71 28.37
CA ALA A 369 -22.07 -20.24 29.54
C ALA A 369 -22.03 -19.29 30.74
N GLU A 370 -20.94 -18.53 30.89
CA GLU A 370 -20.71 -17.56 31.96
C GLU A 370 -21.26 -16.16 31.63
N ASP A 371 -21.99 -15.99 30.51
CA ASP A 371 -22.50 -14.70 30.00
C ASP A 371 -21.39 -13.65 29.78
N GLN A 372 -20.17 -14.09 29.53
CA GLN A 372 -19.02 -13.23 29.27
C GLN A 372 -18.80 -12.95 27.77
N LEU A 373 -19.55 -13.65 26.89
CA LEU A 373 -19.42 -13.55 25.44
C LEU A 373 -20.75 -13.77 24.71
N HIS A 374 -21.13 -12.81 23.87
CA HIS A 374 -22.16 -12.99 22.85
C HIS A 374 -21.51 -13.52 21.55
N LEU A 375 -21.69 -14.82 21.29
CA LEU A 375 -21.12 -15.50 20.12
C LEU A 375 -22.13 -15.57 18.97
N ARG A 376 -21.69 -15.21 17.76
CA ARG A 376 -22.40 -15.41 16.49
C ARG A 376 -21.47 -16.07 15.48
N VAL A 377 -21.88 -17.20 14.89
CA VAL A 377 -21.04 -17.99 13.98
C VAL A 377 -21.72 -18.16 12.63
N ALA A 378 -21.01 -17.82 11.56
CA ALA A 378 -21.44 -18.07 10.19
C ALA A 378 -20.64 -19.22 9.58
N PHE A 379 -21.31 -20.19 8.96
CA PHE A 379 -20.70 -21.30 8.25
C PHE A 379 -20.82 -21.10 6.74
N SER A 380 -19.69 -20.95 6.05
CA SER A 380 -19.67 -20.72 4.61
C SER A 380 -19.90 -21.97 3.76
N ARG A 381 -19.84 -23.17 4.36
CA ARG A 381 -19.95 -24.45 3.65
C ARG A 381 -20.98 -25.41 4.25
N GLU A 382 -21.74 -24.98 5.27
CA GLU A 382 -22.78 -25.80 5.89
C GLU A 382 -24.08 -25.02 6.04
N ASP A 383 -25.21 -25.63 5.65
CA ASP A 383 -26.56 -25.07 5.84
C ASP A 383 -27.03 -25.30 7.29
N LYS A 384 -26.27 -24.71 8.22
CA LYS A 384 -26.46 -24.82 9.68
C LYS A 384 -26.32 -23.46 10.35
N LYS A 385 -26.91 -23.31 11.52
CA LYS A 385 -26.67 -22.21 12.47
C LYS A 385 -26.26 -22.78 13.82
N LEU A 386 -25.44 -22.03 14.54
CA LEU A 386 -25.02 -22.37 15.90
C LEU A 386 -26.02 -21.80 16.91
N ALA A 387 -26.53 -22.66 17.78
CA ALA A 387 -27.33 -22.28 18.95
C ALA A 387 -26.61 -22.72 20.23
N PHE A 388 -26.94 -22.08 21.36
CA PHE A 388 -26.46 -22.47 22.68
C PHE A 388 -27.66 -22.88 23.54
N GLU A 389 -27.75 -24.18 23.85
CA GLU A 389 -28.88 -24.77 24.57
C GLU A 389 -28.36 -25.66 25.69
N GLN A 390 -28.94 -25.53 26.89
CA GLN A 390 -28.64 -26.38 28.05
C GLN A 390 -27.13 -26.47 28.37
N GLY A 391 -26.37 -25.40 28.11
CA GLY A 391 -24.93 -25.34 28.35
C GLY A 391 -24.07 -25.98 27.25
N TYR A 392 -24.62 -26.32 26.08
CA TYR A 392 -23.89 -26.90 24.95
C TYR A 392 -24.18 -26.19 23.64
N PHE A 393 -23.21 -26.26 22.71
CA PHE A 393 -23.42 -25.84 21.34
C PHE A 393 -24.22 -26.88 20.57
N VAL A 394 -25.32 -26.44 19.97
CA VAL A 394 -26.22 -27.27 19.15
C VAL A 394 -26.27 -26.69 17.73
N LEU A 395 -26.16 -27.57 16.74
CA LEU A 395 -26.29 -27.18 15.34
C LEU A 395 -27.75 -27.36 14.89
N GLN A 396 -28.38 -26.27 14.49
CA GLN A 396 -29.74 -26.25 13.95
C GLN A 396 -29.71 -26.00 12.43
N PRO A 397 -30.76 -26.33 11.67
CA PRO A 397 -30.89 -25.91 10.28
C PRO A 397 -30.80 -24.39 10.13
N GLY A 398 -30.03 -23.94 9.15
CA GLY A 398 -29.79 -22.51 8.89
C GLY A 398 -29.28 -22.26 7.48
N GLN A 399 -29.12 -20.99 7.11
CA GLN A 399 -28.58 -20.61 5.81
C GLN A 399 -27.05 -20.55 5.88
N LYS A 400 -26.35 -21.25 4.98
CA LYS A 400 -24.91 -21.05 4.83
C LYS A 400 -24.59 -19.65 4.34
N GLY A 401 -23.48 -19.09 4.80
CA GLY A 401 -23.00 -17.80 4.32
C GLY A 401 -21.85 -17.25 5.15
N TYR A 402 -21.65 -15.94 5.04
CA TYR A 402 -20.59 -15.22 5.76
C TYR A 402 -21.18 -14.33 6.84
N VAL A 403 -20.29 -13.68 7.59
CA VAL A 403 -20.65 -12.84 8.75
C VAL A 403 -21.60 -11.70 8.39
N ASN A 404 -21.65 -11.26 7.13
CA ASN A 404 -22.61 -10.24 6.69
C ASN A 404 -24.07 -10.66 6.95
N LEU A 405 -24.41 -11.96 6.87
CA LEU A 405 -25.77 -12.43 7.15
C LEU A 405 -26.12 -12.29 8.64
N LEU A 406 -25.14 -12.44 9.53
CA LEU A 406 -25.35 -12.29 10.97
C LEU A 406 -25.69 -10.84 11.34
N LEU A 407 -25.18 -9.88 10.57
CA LEU A 407 -25.44 -8.45 10.75
C LEU A 407 -26.81 -8.01 10.20
N GLU A 408 -27.56 -8.90 9.54
CA GLU A 408 -28.92 -8.63 9.07
C GLU A 408 -29.99 -8.93 10.14
N ASP A 409 -29.62 -9.63 11.22
CA ASP A 409 -30.48 -9.88 12.37
C ASP A 409 -30.92 -8.56 13.04
N GLU A 410 -32.22 -8.43 13.30
CA GLU A 410 -32.80 -7.19 13.82
C GLU A 410 -32.31 -6.85 15.23
N ALA A 411 -32.25 -7.85 16.11
CA ALA A 411 -31.88 -7.64 17.50
C ALA A 411 -30.41 -7.26 17.61
N ASP A 412 -29.54 -8.02 16.93
CA ASP A 412 -28.11 -7.74 16.87
C ASP A 412 -27.83 -6.40 16.17
N SER A 413 -28.49 -6.10 15.04
CA SER A 413 -28.24 -4.85 14.33
C SER A 413 -28.66 -3.60 15.12
N THR A 414 -29.74 -3.69 15.92
CA THR A 414 -30.22 -2.61 16.78
C THR A 414 -29.24 -2.30 17.90
N ILE A 415 -28.70 -3.32 18.58
CA ILE A 415 -27.70 -3.08 19.63
C ILE A 415 -26.38 -2.56 19.05
N LEU A 416 -25.97 -3.05 17.89
CA LEU A 416 -24.78 -2.54 17.21
C LEU A 416 -24.95 -1.08 16.78
N TRP A 417 -26.15 -0.66 16.37
CA TRP A 417 -26.46 0.74 16.11
C TRP A 417 -26.23 1.64 17.34
N GLU A 418 -26.67 1.20 18.52
CA GLU A 418 -26.39 1.90 19.77
C GLU A 418 -24.89 1.98 20.09
N TYR A 419 -24.12 0.96 19.71
CA TYR A 419 -22.66 0.96 19.85
C TYR A 419 -21.94 1.86 18.86
N PHE A 420 -22.52 2.20 17.69
CA PHE A 420 -21.89 3.14 16.77
C PHE A 420 -21.96 4.59 17.28
N LYS A 421 -23.05 4.96 17.93
CA LYS A 421 -23.25 6.29 18.53
C LYS A 421 -22.31 6.54 19.71
N SER A 422 -21.80 7.76 19.84
CA SER A 422 -21.02 8.16 21.04
C SER A 422 -21.92 8.33 22.26
N ILE A 423 -21.34 8.46 23.46
CA ILE A 423 -22.12 8.76 24.67
C ILE A 423 -22.84 10.12 24.54
N ASP A 424 -22.18 11.10 23.96
CA ASP A 424 -22.74 12.45 23.76
C ASP A 424 -23.95 12.45 22.81
N GLU A 425 -24.00 11.49 21.88
CA GLU A 425 -25.13 11.24 20.98
C GLU A 425 -26.22 10.37 21.63
N GLY A 426 -26.10 10.04 22.92
CA GLY A 426 -27.00 9.16 23.65
C GLY A 426 -26.81 7.66 23.35
N GLY A 427 -25.68 7.30 22.74
CA GLY A 427 -25.29 5.92 22.45
C GLY A 427 -24.52 5.25 23.58
N LEU A 428 -24.00 4.07 23.27
CA LEU A 428 -23.25 3.21 24.20
C LEU A 428 -21.74 3.18 23.90
N GLU A 429 -21.30 3.87 22.86
CA GLU A 429 -19.89 4.07 22.49
C GLU A 429 -19.06 2.78 22.51
N GLY A 430 -19.36 1.89 21.55
CA GLY A 430 -18.63 0.64 21.36
C GLY A 430 -17.39 0.78 20.49
N TYR A 431 -16.53 -0.23 20.61
CA TYR A 431 -15.27 -0.39 19.89
C TYR A 431 -15.34 -1.64 19.01
N PHE A 432 -14.98 -1.49 17.74
CA PHE A 432 -15.13 -2.48 16.69
C PHE A 432 -13.77 -2.91 16.15
N TYR A 433 -13.56 -4.22 16.05
CA TYR A 433 -12.30 -4.80 15.63
C TYR A 433 -12.54 -5.81 14.53
N ILE A 434 -11.80 -5.70 13.43
CA ILE A 434 -11.89 -6.62 12.29
C ILE A 434 -10.55 -7.32 12.12
N CYS A 435 -10.53 -8.64 12.21
CA CYS A 435 -9.31 -9.43 12.01
C CYS A 435 -9.56 -10.63 11.07
N GLY A 436 -8.69 -10.78 10.07
CA GLY A 436 -8.80 -11.84 9.07
C GLY A 436 -8.13 -11.51 7.74
N GLN A 437 -8.47 -12.27 6.70
CA GLN A 437 -8.03 -11.99 5.33
C GLN A 437 -8.71 -10.74 4.77
N ALA A 438 -8.10 -10.12 3.76
CA ALA A 438 -8.63 -8.90 3.14
C ALA A 438 -10.08 -9.04 2.62
N SER A 439 -10.41 -10.15 1.97
CA SER A 439 -11.78 -10.42 1.48
C SER A 439 -12.81 -10.47 2.61
N PHE A 440 -12.43 -11.00 3.77
CA PHE A 440 -13.26 -10.99 4.97
C PHE A 440 -13.44 -9.56 5.49
N GLY A 441 -12.35 -8.79 5.62
CA GLY A 441 -12.41 -7.40 6.05
C GLY A 441 -13.33 -6.55 5.18
N HIS A 442 -13.20 -6.66 3.85
CA HIS A 442 -14.09 -5.98 2.89
C HIS A 442 -15.56 -6.36 3.07
N THR A 443 -15.84 -7.64 3.30
CA THR A 443 -17.21 -8.13 3.51
C THR A 443 -17.82 -7.54 4.78
N VAL A 444 -17.05 -7.45 5.86
CA VAL A 444 -17.50 -6.87 7.14
C VAL A 444 -17.71 -5.37 7.01
N ILE A 445 -16.79 -4.62 6.40
CA ILE A 445 -16.93 -3.17 6.19
C ILE A 445 -18.20 -2.86 5.38
N LYS A 446 -18.45 -3.60 4.28
CA LYS A 446 -19.68 -3.45 3.50
C LYS A 446 -20.93 -3.75 4.31
N ALA A 447 -20.90 -4.77 5.16
CA ALA A 447 -22.02 -5.11 6.03
C ALA A 447 -22.27 -4.02 7.09
N ILE A 448 -21.21 -3.45 7.69
CA ILE A 448 -21.31 -2.32 8.62
C ILE A 448 -21.91 -1.09 7.91
N LEU A 449 -21.45 -0.74 6.71
CA LEU A 449 -22.02 0.36 5.94
C LEU A 449 -23.51 0.15 5.65
N LYS A 450 -23.90 -1.07 5.26
CA LYS A 450 -25.31 -1.43 5.04
C LYS A 450 -26.13 -1.33 6.33
N LEU A 451 -25.58 -1.78 7.46
CA LEU A 451 -26.22 -1.70 8.78
C LEU A 451 -26.43 -0.24 9.18
N ILE A 452 -25.41 0.61 9.08
CA ILE A 452 -25.52 2.04 9.38
C ILE A 452 -26.59 2.68 8.48
N ALA A 453 -26.50 2.48 7.16
CA ALA A 453 -27.46 3.05 6.21
C ALA A 453 -28.91 2.61 6.47
N ARG A 454 -29.11 1.41 7.01
CA ARG A 454 -30.44 0.89 7.39
C ARG A 454 -31.04 1.63 8.58
N HIS A 455 -30.23 1.96 9.59
CA HIS A 455 -30.67 2.60 10.83
C HIS A 455 -30.70 4.14 10.75
N LEU A 456 -30.09 4.73 9.73
CA LEU A 456 -30.19 6.16 9.47
C LEU A 456 -31.64 6.58 9.13
N PRO A 457 -32.11 7.76 9.58
CA PRO A 457 -33.44 8.27 9.27
C PRO A 457 -33.73 8.36 7.77
N ASP A 458 -34.97 8.08 7.36
CA ASP A 458 -35.41 8.19 5.96
C ASP A 458 -35.36 9.61 5.39
N THR A 459 -35.22 10.63 6.25
CA THR A 459 -35.04 12.03 5.84
C THR A 459 -33.67 12.31 5.19
N ILE A 460 -32.70 11.41 5.34
CA ILE A 460 -31.36 11.55 4.75
C ILE A 460 -31.40 11.04 3.31
N GLU A 461 -31.20 11.96 2.36
CA GLU A 461 -31.26 11.66 0.92
C GLU A 461 -30.18 10.67 0.48
N ASN A 462 -28.93 10.84 0.95
CA ASN A 462 -27.81 9.95 0.63
C ASN A 462 -27.31 9.20 1.87
N LYS A 463 -28.09 8.21 2.34
CA LYS A 463 -27.71 7.38 3.49
C LYS A 463 -26.38 6.64 3.32
N GLN A 464 -25.98 6.35 2.09
CA GLN A 464 -24.72 5.64 1.82
C GLN A 464 -23.51 6.53 2.10
N GLU A 465 -23.54 7.80 1.71
CA GLU A 465 -22.46 8.73 2.03
C GLU A 465 -22.42 9.04 3.52
N GLU A 466 -23.57 9.23 4.15
CA GLU A 466 -23.61 9.45 5.60
C GLU A 466 -23.06 8.24 6.38
N ALA A 467 -23.34 7.02 5.91
CA ALA A 467 -22.75 5.81 6.48
C ALA A 467 -21.22 5.77 6.37
N LYS A 468 -20.67 6.22 5.24
CA LYS A 468 -19.21 6.35 5.06
C LYS A 468 -18.63 7.43 5.95
N ILE A 469 -19.30 8.56 6.12
CA ILE A 469 -18.88 9.63 7.03
C ILE A 469 -18.80 9.10 8.46
N LEU A 470 -19.83 8.37 8.92
CA LEU A 470 -19.80 7.75 10.25
C LEU A 470 -18.68 6.71 10.37
N LEU A 471 -18.46 5.87 9.35
CA LEU A 471 -17.35 4.91 9.32
C LEU A 471 -15.99 5.62 9.44
N ARG A 472 -15.76 6.69 8.66
CA ARG A 472 -14.53 7.51 8.72
C ARG A 472 -14.34 8.10 10.11
N ARG A 473 -15.41 8.61 10.72
CA ARG A 473 -15.40 9.12 12.11
C ARG A 473 -14.99 8.04 13.11
N LEU A 474 -15.56 6.84 13.01
CA LEU A 474 -15.20 5.72 13.89
C LEU A 474 -13.73 5.32 13.75
N VAL A 475 -13.19 5.27 12.53
CA VAL A 475 -11.75 5.01 12.32
C VAL A 475 -10.89 6.15 12.87
N GLY A 476 -11.30 7.40 12.65
CA GLY A 476 -10.62 8.60 13.15
C GLY A 476 -10.57 8.67 14.67
N GLN A 477 -11.66 8.28 15.35
CA GLN A 477 -11.78 8.18 16.81
C GLN A 477 -11.08 6.94 17.39
N GLY A 478 -10.51 6.06 16.57
CA GLY A 478 -9.95 4.80 17.06
C GLY A 478 -11.02 3.88 17.65
N ARG A 479 -12.24 3.89 17.12
CA ARG A 479 -13.35 3.02 17.52
C ARG A 479 -13.66 1.94 16.49
N LEU A 480 -13.11 2.02 15.27
CA LEU A 480 -13.09 0.93 14.31
C LEU A 480 -11.64 0.66 13.88
N MET A 481 -11.18 -0.56 14.10
CA MET A 481 -9.78 -0.94 13.91
C MET A 481 -9.66 -2.23 13.11
N LEU A 482 -8.59 -2.34 12.34
CA LEU A 482 -8.37 -3.46 11.43
C LEU A 482 -7.01 -4.11 11.67
N ASP A 483 -7.01 -5.43 11.70
CA ASP A 483 -5.82 -6.27 11.69
C ASP A 483 -5.94 -7.31 10.57
N ILE A 484 -5.59 -6.88 9.37
CA ILE A 484 -5.74 -7.67 8.14
C ILE A 484 -4.44 -8.39 7.82
N PHE A 485 -4.55 -9.65 7.42
CA PHE A 485 -3.43 -10.45 6.94
C PHE A 485 -3.44 -10.56 5.41
N THR A 486 -2.25 -10.57 4.80
CA THR A 486 -2.07 -10.88 3.38
C THR A 486 -2.81 -12.14 2.98
N THR A 487 -3.53 -12.09 1.86
CA THR A 487 -4.14 -13.29 1.29
C THR A 487 -3.16 -13.87 0.28
N PHE A 488 -2.63 -15.07 0.53
CA PHE A 488 -1.93 -15.79 -0.54
C PHE A 488 -2.98 -16.28 -1.53
N ALA A 489 -3.21 -15.50 -2.59
CA ALA A 489 -3.94 -15.90 -3.78
C ALA A 489 -2.94 -15.93 -4.93
N PRO A 490 -2.72 -17.09 -5.57
CA PRO A 490 -1.83 -17.14 -6.72
C PRO A 490 -2.33 -16.19 -7.83
N PHE A 491 -1.47 -15.37 -8.42
CA PHE A 491 -1.70 -14.50 -9.58
C PHE A 491 -2.39 -15.24 -10.72
N ALA A 492 -2.09 -16.53 -10.89
CA ALA A 492 -2.69 -17.40 -11.90
C ALA A 492 -3.77 -18.37 -11.36
N ALA A 493 -4.09 -18.35 -10.06
CA ALA A 493 -5.30 -19.03 -9.60
C ALA A 493 -6.49 -18.15 -9.98
N PRO A 494 -7.47 -18.66 -10.76
CA PRO A 494 -8.75 -17.99 -10.84
C PRO A 494 -9.25 -17.93 -9.40
N SER A 495 -9.28 -16.73 -8.81
CA SER A 495 -10.07 -16.53 -7.61
C SER A 495 -11.44 -17.11 -7.93
N VAL A 496 -11.95 -17.96 -7.04
CA VAL A 496 -13.34 -18.39 -7.05
C VAL A 496 -14.14 -17.08 -6.98
N HIS A 497 -14.55 -16.60 -8.17
CA HIS A 497 -14.93 -15.24 -8.57
C HIS A 497 -13.80 -14.27 -9.02
N GLY A 498 -13.57 -14.17 -10.33
CA GLY A 498 -13.51 -12.88 -11.05
C GLY A 498 -12.29 -11.95 -10.90
N PHE A 499 -11.05 -12.44 -11.05
CA PHE A 499 -9.90 -11.54 -11.26
C PHE A 499 -10.08 -10.74 -12.56
N LYS A 500 -10.23 -9.42 -12.46
CA LYS A 500 -10.46 -8.53 -13.61
C LYS A 500 -9.14 -7.91 -14.08
N TYR A 501 -9.02 -7.74 -15.39
CA TYR A 501 -7.94 -6.96 -16.00
C TYR A 501 -8.48 -5.65 -16.52
N TYR A 502 -7.76 -4.56 -16.24
CA TYR A 502 -8.13 -3.21 -16.60
C TYR A 502 -7.15 -2.65 -17.64
N ASN A 503 -7.69 -1.93 -18.62
CA ASN A 503 -6.90 -1.24 -19.63
C ASN A 503 -6.28 0.04 -19.05
N ALA A 504 -5.13 0.47 -19.59
CA ALA A 504 -4.52 1.74 -19.16
C ALA A 504 -5.43 2.92 -19.49
N SER A 505 -6.11 2.89 -20.65
CA SER A 505 -7.07 3.91 -21.07
C SER A 505 -8.27 4.07 -20.13
N GLU A 506 -8.66 3.00 -19.42
CA GLU A 506 -9.71 3.01 -18.41
C GLU A 506 -9.17 3.62 -17.11
N ILE A 507 -8.05 3.09 -16.62
CA ILE A 507 -7.45 3.47 -15.33
C ILE A 507 -7.18 4.98 -15.25
N ILE A 508 -6.69 5.61 -16.31
CA ILE A 508 -6.37 7.05 -16.30
C ILE A 508 -7.56 7.97 -16.04
N ASN A 509 -8.80 7.47 -16.17
CA ASN A 509 -9.99 8.26 -15.86
C ASN A 509 -10.38 8.18 -14.38
N HIS A 510 -9.78 7.28 -13.61
CA HIS A 510 -10.01 7.11 -12.17
C HIS A 510 -9.05 7.97 -11.35
N ASN A 511 -9.16 9.29 -11.54
CA ASN A 511 -8.41 10.31 -10.80
C ASN A 511 -9.32 11.49 -10.36
N ASN A 512 -10.61 11.24 -10.17
CA ASN A 512 -11.62 12.25 -9.84
C ASN A 512 -12.80 11.66 -9.04
N ASP A 513 -13.55 12.51 -8.35
CA ASP A 513 -14.68 12.13 -7.51
C ASP A 513 -15.81 11.38 -8.24
N HIS A 514 -15.98 11.62 -9.55
CA HIS A 514 -17.07 11.02 -10.33
C HIS A 514 -16.81 9.55 -10.69
N GLN A 515 -15.55 9.21 -10.98
CA GLN A 515 -15.16 7.85 -11.37
C GLN A 515 -14.40 7.10 -10.26
N GLY A 516 -14.04 7.79 -9.19
CA GLY A 516 -13.22 7.26 -8.12
C GLY A 516 -11.73 7.40 -8.41
N TYR A 517 -10.91 6.96 -7.45
CA TYR A 517 -9.46 7.12 -7.47
C TYR A 517 -8.81 5.76 -7.45
N TRP A 518 -8.21 5.38 -8.58
CA TRP A 518 -7.51 4.10 -8.72
C TRP A 518 -6.01 4.33 -8.87
N THR A 519 -5.20 3.43 -8.33
CA THR A 519 -3.74 3.48 -8.51
C THR A 519 -3.20 2.10 -8.86
N ILE A 520 -2.13 2.06 -9.64
CA ILE A 520 -1.43 0.82 -9.96
C ILE A 520 -0.21 0.69 -9.02
N ILE A 521 -0.13 -0.44 -8.32
CA ILE A 521 1.06 -0.80 -7.53
C ILE A 521 1.49 -2.21 -7.95
N GLN A 522 2.71 -2.32 -8.47
CA GLN A 522 3.32 -3.56 -8.96
C GLN A 522 2.44 -4.32 -9.97
N GLY A 523 1.74 -3.58 -10.84
CA GLY A 523 0.87 -4.12 -11.89
C GLY A 523 -0.53 -4.55 -11.42
N ASN A 524 -0.85 -4.39 -10.14
CA ASN A 524 -2.20 -4.57 -9.60
C ASN A 524 -2.92 -3.22 -9.52
N VAL A 525 -4.23 -3.21 -9.72
CA VAL A 525 -5.09 -2.03 -9.67
C VAL A 525 -5.84 -2.01 -8.34
N TYR A 526 -5.78 -0.88 -7.64
CA TYR A 526 -6.41 -0.67 -6.34
C TYR A 526 -7.35 0.52 -6.40
N ASP A 527 -8.56 0.34 -5.87
CA ASP A 527 -9.53 1.41 -5.65
C ASP A 527 -9.30 2.02 -4.26
N VAL A 528 -8.67 3.20 -4.23
CA VAL A 528 -8.32 3.92 -3.00
C VAL A 528 -9.32 5.03 -2.67
N SER A 529 -10.49 5.05 -3.32
CA SER A 529 -11.50 6.11 -3.19
C SER A 529 -11.92 6.34 -1.73
N GLU A 530 -12.19 5.27 -0.99
CA GLU A 530 -12.51 5.39 0.44
C GLU A 530 -11.26 5.47 1.32
N PHE A 531 -10.17 4.82 0.91
CA PHE A 531 -8.96 4.75 1.71
C PHE A 531 -8.25 6.11 1.83
N MET A 532 -8.41 7.02 0.87
CA MET A 532 -7.74 8.31 0.92
C MET A 532 -8.09 9.14 2.17
N TYR A 533 -9.31 8.99 2.67
CA TYR A 533 -9.77 9.65 3.90
C TYR A 533 -9.25 8.98 5.17
N LEU A 534 -8.76 7.74 5.06
CA LEU A 534 -8.22 6.94 6.15
C LEU A 534 -6.69 6.88 6.14
N HIS A 535 -6.08 7.32 5.04
CA HIS A 535 -4.64 7.22 4.84
C HIS A 535 -3.89 8.17 5.79
N PRO A 536 -2.91 7.68 6.58
CA PRO A 536 -2.21 8.51 7.57
C PRO A 536 -1.47 9.72 6.99
N GLY A 537 -1.00 9.62 5.75
CA GLY A 537 -0.34 10.73 5.04
C GLY A 537 -1.30 11.72 4.37
N GLY A 538 -2.61 11.55 4.54
CA GLY A 538 -3.65 12.38 3.94
C GLY A 538 -4.00 12.00 2.50
N GLU A 539 -5.10 12.59 2.01
CA GLU A 539 -5.69 12.30 0.69
C GLU A 539 -4.78 12.71 -0.48
N ARG A 540 -4.07 13.83 -0.34
CA ARG A 540 -3.31 14.47 -1.42
C ARG A 540 -2.22 13.56 -2.00
N LEU A 541 -1.60 12.74 -1.17
CA LEU A 541 -0.57 11.79 -1.58
C LEU A 541 -1.12 10.69 -2.50
N LEU A 542 -2.34 10.22 -2.22
CA LEU A 542 -2.99 9.20 -3.03
C LEU A 542 -3.54 9.81 -4.33
N ILE A 543 -4.17 11.00 -4.24
CA ILE A 543 -4.63 11.76 -5.42
C ILE A 543 -3.48 12.02 -6.39
N ALA A 544 -2.28 12.35 -5.90
CA ALA A 544 -1.11 12.62 -6.74
C ALA A 544 -0.74 11.44 -7.67
N THR A 545 -1.07 10.20 -7.27
CA THR A 545 -0.76 8.97 -8.00
C THR A 545 -1.98 8.26 -8.58
N ALA A 546 -3.16 8.89 -8.49
CA ALA A 546 -4.39 8.33 -9.02
C ALA A 546 -4.40 8.38 -10.56
N GLY A 547 -5.01 7.37 -11.19
CA GLY A 547 -5.03 7.19 -12.64
C GLY A 547 -3.72 6.71 -13.26
N MET A 548 -2.70 6.35 -12.45
CA MET A 548 -1.37 6.01 -12.97
C MET A 548 -0.65 4.93 -12.14
N ASP A 549 0.57 4.57 -12.59
CA ASP A 549 1.47 3.69 -11.86
C ASP A 549 2.20 4.42 -10.73
N GLY A 550 1.68 4.22 -9.51
CA GLY A 550 2.19 4.77 -8.25
C GLY A 550 3.26 3.89 -7.60
N THR A 551 3.72 2.80 -8.23
CA THR A 551 4.67 1.84 -7.63
C THR A 551 5.92 2.52 -7.08
N ARG A 552 6.50 3.46 -7.85
CA ARG A 552 7.71 4.17 -7.42
C ARG A 552 7.45 5.05 -6.20
N SER A 553 6.30 5.71 -6.13
CA SER A 553 5.91 6.54 -4.97
C SER A 553 5.69 5.66 -3.74
N TYR A 554 5.02 4.51 -3.91
CA TYR A 554 4.83 3.50 -2.87
C TYR A 554 6.16 2.93 -2.35
N GLU A 555 7.12 2.66 -3.25
CA GLU A 555 8.45 2.16 -2.88
C GLU A 555 9.31 3.22 -2.20
N LYS A 556 9.22 4.49 -2.63
CA LYS A 556 9.99 5.62 -2.09
C LYS A 556 9.72 5.87 -0.61
N VAL A 557 8.51 5.60 -0.14
CA VAL A 557 8.11 5.70 1.28
C VAL A 557 8.20 4.36 2.01
N GLU A 558 8.93 3.39 1.43
CA GLU A 558 9.22 2.08 2.01
C GLU A 558 7.99 1.21 2.36
N HIS A 559 6.81 1.52 1.83
CA HIS A 559 5.60 0.72 2.08
C HIS A 559 5.76 -0.75 1.63
N HIS A 560 6.57 -1.00 0.60
CA HIS A 560 6.90 -2.34 0.11
C HIS A 560 7.69 -3.22 1.10
N LEU A 561 8.33 -2.62 2.11
CA LEU A 561 9.06 -3.33 3.16
C LEU A 561 8.18 -3.65 4.37
N ASN A 562 7.03 -2.99 4.50
CA ASN A 562 6.13 -3.17 5.63
C ASN A 562 5.00 -4.17 5.29
N SER A 563 5.04 -5.34 5.94
CA SER A 563 4.02 -6.38 5.73
C SER A 563 2.61 -5.98 6.17
N GLU A 564 2.47 -5.04 7.11
CA GLU A 564 1.16 -4.52 7.51
C GLU A 564 0.55 -3.69 6.38
N VAL A 565 1.32 -2.77 5.80
CA VAL A 565 0.86 -1.94 4.68
C VAL A 565 0.47 -2.83 3.49
N HIS A 566 1.28 -3.85 3.19
CA HIS A 566 0.95 -4.80 2.14
C HIS A 566 -0.33 -5.60 2.41
N SER A 567 -0.58 -6.00 3.67
CA SER A 567 -1.80 -6.72 4.04
C SER A 567 -3.04 -5.85 3.94
N GLN A 568 -2.94 -4.57 4.28
CA GLN A 568 -4.04 -3.61 4.14
C GLN A 568 -4.30 -3.27 2.66
N LEU A 569 -3.25 -3.21 1.84
CA LEU A 569 -3.36 -2.90 0.42
C LEU A 569 -4.29 -3.90 -0.31
N ASP A 570 -4.27 -5.17 0.08
CA ASP A 570 -5.16 -6.22 -0.46
C ASP A 570 -6.65 -5.92 -0.27
N LEU A 571 -7.04 -5.11 0.73
CA LEU A 571 -8.46 -4.70 0.94
C LEU A 571 -9.00 -3.91 -0.26
N TYR A 572 -8.13 -3.18 -0.92
CA TYR A 572 -8.48 -2.21 -1.95
C TYR A 572 -8.24 -2.76 -3.37
N LYS A 573 -7.74 -3.99 -3.49
CA LYS A 573 -7.41 -4.59 -4.78
C LYS A 573 -8.68 -4.92 -5.57
N ILE A 574 -8.76 -4.40 -6.79
CA ILE A 574 -9.89 -4.67 -7.72
C ILE A 574 -9.49 -5.52 -8.93
N GLY A 575 -8.19 -5.60 -9.25
CA GLY A 575 -7.71 -6.44 -10.36
C GLY A 575 -6.25 -6.19 -10.72
N GLY A 576 -5.90 -6.48 -11.97
CA GLY A 576 -4.57 -6.25 -12.56
C GLY A 576 -4.62 -5.40 -13.82
N VAL A 577 -3.48 -4.83 -14.22
CA VAL A 577 -3.37 -4.13 -15.51
C VAL A 577 -3.27 -5.17 -16.63
N ARG A 578 -4.08 -5.02 -17.68
CA ARG A 578 -4.02 -5.88 -18.87
C ARG A 578 -2.66 -5.70 -19.56
N ARG A 579 -2.00 -6.82 -19.89
CA ARG A 579 -0.83 -6.81 -20.77
C ARG A 579 -1.26 -7.00 -22.21
N LEU A 580 -0.72 -6.16 -23.08
CA LEU A 580 -0.91 -6.25 -24.53
C LEU A 580 0.22 -7.07 -25.16
N ASN A 581 -0.09 -7.87 -26.18
CA ASN A 581 0.89 -8.69 -26.88
C ASN A 581 1.31 -8.05 -28.21
N PHE A 582 2.50 -7.46 -28.23
CA PHE A 582 3.03 -6.77 -29.42
C PHE A 582 3.92 -7.64 -30.30
N LYS A 583 4.14 -8.93 -29.95
CA LYS A 583 5.10 -9.83 -30.62
C LYS A 583 6.48 -9.16 -30.77
N ASP A 584 7.27 -9.60 -31.76
CA ASP A 584 8.60 -9.06 -32.06
C ASP A 584 8.55 -7.87 -33.06
N VAL A 585 7.46 -7.10 -33.06
CA VAL A 585 7.33 -5.93 -33.93
C VAL A 585 8.26 -4.82 -33.44
N TRP A 586 9.03 -4.22 -34.35
CA TRP A 586 9.95 -3.13 -34.07
C TRP A 586 9.91 -2.08 -35.18
N GLY A 587 10.45 -0.89 -34.88
CA GLY A 587 10.50 0.24 -35.80
C GLY A 587 11.67 1.18 -35.52
N ILE A 588 11.84 2.19 -36.37
CA ILE A 588 12.90 3.19 -36.28
C ILE A 588 12.26 4.57 -36.13
N ALA A 589 12.72 5.34 -35.16
CA ALA A 589 12.30 6.72 -34.93
C ALA A 589 13.50 7.67 -34.93
N ILE A 590 13.22 8.97 -35.08
CA ILE A 590 14.25 10.01 -35.06
C ILE A 590 14.25 10.70 -33.69
N THR A 591 15.41 10.76 -33.04
CA THR A 591 15.60 11.50 -31.79
C THR A 591 15.47 13.01 -32.02
N PRO A 592 14.69 13.74 -31.20
CA PRO A 592 14.64 15.20 -31.26
C PRO A 592 16.03 15.84 -31.17
N PRO A 593 16.32 16.89 -31.97
CA PRO A 593 17.66 17.51 -32.02
C PRO A 593 18.20 17.97 -30.66
N CYS A 594 17.32 18.39 -29.74
CA CYS A 594 17.68 18.82 -28.39
C CYS A 594 18.21 17.68 -27.50
N MET A 595 17.82 16.42 -27.77
CA MET A 595 18.22 15.24 -27.01
C MET A 595 19.47 14.54 -27.57
N VAL A 596 19.84 14.80 -28.82
CA VAL A 596 21.03 14.20 -29.46
C VAL A 596 22.34 14.65 -28.77
N LYS A 597 22.36 15.82 -28.14
CA LYS A 597 23.54 16.37 -27.46
C LYS A 597 23.82 15.78 -26.07
N THR A 598 22.83 15.12 -25.47
CA THR A 598 22.87 14.68 -24.06
C THR A 598 22.82 13.16 -23.90
N SER A 599 22.58 12.40 -24.96
CA SER A 599 22.51 10.93 -24.89
C SER A 599 23.90 10.28 -24.80
N SER A 600 23.95 9.08 -24.21
CA SER A 600 25.15 8.22 -24.21
C SER A 600 25.56 7.74 -25.61
N GLN A 601 24.70 7.96 -26.62
CA GLN A 601 24.95 7.66 -28.03
C GLN A 601 25.25 8.97 -28.79
N LYS A 602 26.39 9.60 -28.50
CA LYS A 602 26.84 10.81 -29.20
C LYS A 602 26.83 10.58 -30.72
N GLY A 603 25.92 11.26 -31.42
CA GLY A 603 25.93 11.40 -32.89
C GLY A 603 24.99 10.50 -33.69
N ASN A 604 24.24 9.56 -33.07
CA ASN A 604 23.24 8.78 -33.79
C ASN A 604 21.82 9.37 -33.59
N PRO A 605 21.17 9.90 -34.64
CA PRO A 605 19.82 10.44 -34.53
C PRO A 605 18.72 9.36 -34.59
N PHE A 606 19.06 8.09 -34.79
CA PHE A 606 18.08 7.01 -34.95
C PHE A 606 17.90 6.19 -33.67
N MET A 607 16.64 5.93 -33.33
CA MET A 607 16.21 5.08 -32.22
C MET A 607 15.58 3.80 -32.77
N PHE A 608 16.14 2.65 -32.41
CA PHE A 608 15.55 1.35 -32.67
C PHE A 608 14.68 0.97 -31.46
N LEU A 609 13.38 0.76 -31.70
CA LEU A 609 12.40 0.56 -30.64
C LEU A 609 11.54 -0.66 -30.96
N SER A 610 11.20 -1.44 -29.94
CA SER A 610 10.10 -2.41 -30.06
C SER A 610 8.75 -1.68 -30.06
N LEU A 611 7.70 -2.33 -30.56
CA LEU A 611 6.34 -1.83 -30.47
C LEU A 611 5.88 -1.71 -29.00
N GLN A 612 6.40 -2.58 -28.12
CA GLN A 612 6.21 -2.43 -26.67
C GLN A 612 6.83 -1.16 -26.12
N ASP A 613 8.02 -0.78 -26.59
CA ASP A 613 8.65 0.49 -26.20
C ASP A 613 7.87 1.68 -26.74
N PHE A 614 7.33 1.60 -27.96
CA PHE A 614 6.43 2.61 -28.50
C PHE A 614 5.20 2.82 -27.58
N TYR A 615 4.51 1.74 -27.20
CA TYR A 615 3.39 1.81 -26.25
C TYR A 615 3.81 2.41 -24.89
N ARG A 616 4.98 2.05 -24.37
CA ARG A 616 5.51 2.63 -23.11
C ARG A 616 5.75 4.13 -23.19
N HIS A 617 6.21 4.65 -24.33
CA HIS A 617 6.35 6.10 -24.52
C HIS A 617 4.99 6.81 -24.51
N TRP A 618 3.98 6.20 -25.14
CA TRP A 618 2.60 6.68 -25.08
C TRP A 618 2.04 6.72 -23.66
N ILE A 619 2.13 5.62 -22.91
CA ILE A 619 1.67 5.58 -21.50
C ILE A 619 2.39 6.64 -20.66
N ARG A 620 3.73 6.72 -20.76
CA ARG A 620 4.52 7.67 -19.97
C ARG A 620 4.12 9.11 -20.23
N PHE A 621 3.81 9.44 -21.49
CA PHE A 621 3.35 10.78 -21.84
C PHE A 621 1.93 11.06 -21.32
N VAL A 622 1.02 10.09 -21.41
CA VAL A 622 -0.32 10.21 -20.79
C VAL A 622 -0.21 10.37 -19.28
N TYR A 623 0.64 9.61 -18.61
CA TYR A 623 0.87 9.74 -17.17
C TYR A 623 1.44 11.10 -16.77
N LEU A 624 2.27 11.73 -17.60
CA LEU A 624 2.71 13.12 -17.36
C LEU A 624 1.52 14.09 -17.33
N VAL A 625 0.57 13.92 -18.26
CA VAL A 625 -0.64 14.75 -18.31
C VAL A 625 -1.56 14.48 -17.11
N VAL A 626 -1.75 13.22 -16.74
CA VAL A 626 -2.53 12.81 -15.55
C VAL A 626 -1.89 13.33 -14.25
N GLU A 627 -0.57 13.22 -14.11
CA GLU A 627 0.19 13.77 -12.97
C GLU A 627 0.03 15.29 -12.88
N THR A 628 0.06 15.99 -14.02
CA THR A 628 -0.17 17.44 -14.08
C THR A 628 -1.60 17.80 -13.65
N GLU A 629 -2.60 17.03 -14.08
CA GLU A 629 -3.99 17.19 -13.66
C GLU A 629 -4.15 17.00 -12.15
N ASN A 630 -3.57 15.93 -11.61
CA ASN A 630 -3.60 15.63 -10.18
C ASN A 630 -2.93 16.74 -9.38
N SER A 631 -1.77 17.24 -9.83
CA SER A 631 -1.07 18.35 -9.19
C SER A 631 -1.91 19.63 -9.21
N LEU A 632 -2.54 19.97 -10.33
CA LEU A 632 -3.43 21.13 -10.42
C LEU A 632 -4.62 21.01 -9.45
N ASN A 633 -5.26 19.84 -9.40
CA ASN A 633 -6.40 19.61 -8.51
C ASN A 633 -6.02 19.71 -7.04
N ASN A 634 -4.89 19.11 -6.64
CA ASN A 634 -4.35 19.24 -5.28
C ASN A 634 -3.98 20.69 -4.92
N ASN A 635 -3.43 21.46 -5.87
CA ASN A 635 -3.08 22.85 -5.64
C ASN A 635 -4.31 23.75 -5.55
N PHE A 636 -5.33 23.51 -6.37
CA PHE A 636 -6.57 24.30 -6.34
C PHE A 636 -7.48 23.95 -5.16
N SER A 637 -7.37 22.75 -4.57
CA SER A 637 -8.13 22.39 -3.35
C SER A 637 -7.75 23.24 -2.13
N VAL A 638 -6.63 23.96 -2.17
CA VAL A 638 -6.23 24.96 -1.17
C VAL A 638 -7.32 26.01 -0.92
N SER A 639 -8.19 26.27 -1.91
CA SER A 639 -9.36 27.15 -1.76
C SER A 639 -10.38 26.68 -0.72
N GLN A 640 -10.39 25.39 -0.38
CA GLN A 640 -11.34 24.74 0.53
C GLN A 640 -10.71 24.37 1.87
N LEU A 641 -9.45 24.75 2.11
CA LEU A 641 -8.72 24.40 3.32
C LEU A 641 -8.56 25.59 4.25
N SER A 642 -8.49 25.31 5.55
CA SER A 642 -7.96 26.29 6.51
C SER A 642 -6.43 26.27 6.41
N ILE A 643 -5.83 27.36 5.92
CA ILE A 643 -4.37 27.49 5.77
C ILE A 643 -3.75 28.11 7.02
N THR A 644 -4.51 28.94 7.72
CA THR A 644 -4.08 29.66 8.90
C THR A 644 -5.09 29.50 10.03
N ARG A 645 -4.61 29.43 11.27
CA ARG A 645 -5.45 29.30 12.46
C ARG A 645 -6.50 30.43 12.52
N GLY A 646 -7.78 30.07 12.59
CA GLY A 646 -8.90 31.02 12.60
C GLY A 646 -9.45 31.40 11.22
N ASP A 647 -8.85 30.93 10.12
CA ASP A 647 -9.40 31.07 8.78
C ASP A 647 -10.49 30.03 8.53
N ALA A 648 -11.65 30.48 8.05
CA ALA A 648 -12.72 29.58 7.65
C ALA A 648 -12.31 28.86 6.34
N PRO A 649 -12.54 27.55 6.20
CA PRO A 649 -12.09 26.79 5.03
C PRO A 649 -12.53 27.40 3.69
N GLU A 650 -13.78 27.85 3.61
CA GLU A 650 -14.39 28.38 2.39
C GLU A 650 -14.13 29.88 2.15
N LYS A 651 -13.56 30.58 3.15
CA LYS A 651 -13.32 32.02 3.03
C LYS A 651 -12.06 32.27 2.21
N MET A 652 -12.20 33.03 1.12
CA MET A 652 -11.05 33.41 0.31
C MET A 652 -10.20 34.45 1.04
N THR A 653 -8.89 34.23 1.11
CA THR A 653 -7.92 35.15 1.71
C THR A 653 -6.84 35.53 0.69
N LYS A 654 -6.09 36.59 0.95
CA LYS A 654 -4.96 37.01 0.09
C LYS A 654 -3.88 35.94 -0.05
N ILE A 655 -3.66 35.14 0.99
CA ILE A 655 -2.74 34.00 0.94
C ILE A 655 -3.29 32.90 0.02
N LYS A 656 -4.57 32.52 0.17
CA LYS A 656 -5.22 31.55 -0.73
C LYS A 656 -5.15 32.01 -2.18
N ALA A 657 -5.54 33.26 -2.44
CA ALA A 657 -5.47 33.87 -3.77
C ALA A 657 -4.06 33.83 -4.36
N GLN A 658 -3.02 34.15 -3.57
CA GLN A 658 -1.63 34.08 -4.00
C GLN A 658 -1.20 32.65 -4.33
N LEU A 659 -1.56 31.66 -3.52
CA LEU A 659 -1.21 30.25 -3.76
C LEU A 659 -1.89 29.71 -5.03
N LEU A 660 -3.18 30.02 -5.22
CA LEU A 660 -3.93 29.64 -6.42
C LEU A 660 -3.34 30.27 -7.68
N LEU A 661 -2.99 31.55 -7.62
CA LEU A 661 -2.39 32.26 -8.76
C LEU A 661 -0.96 31.77 -9.05
N ASN A 662 -0.16 31.49 -8.02
CA ASN A 662 1.15 30.85 -8.18
C ASN A 662 1.04 29.46 -8.81
N SER A 663 -0.02 28.72 -8.48
CA SER A 663 -0.28 27.41 -9.06
C SER A 663 -0.57 27.51 -10.56
N HIS A 664 -1.41 28.47 -10.98
CA HIS A 664 -1.61 28.79 -12.40
C HIS A 664 -0.30 29.19 -13.09
N ASN A 665 0.46 30.13 -12.51
CA ASN A 665 1.71 30.59 -13.11
C ASN A 665 2.74 29.46 -13.28
N THR A 666 2.85 28.57 -12.28
CA THR A 666 3.73 27.40 -12.30
C THR A 666 3.27 26.39 -13.34
N PHE A 667 1.97 26.14 -13.43
CA PHE A 667 1.41 25.29 -14.48
C PHE A 667 1.74 25.84 -15.87
N TYR A 668 1.40 27.11 -16.13
CA TYR A 668 1.61 27.74 -17.42
C TYR A 668 3.08 27.80 -17.84
N SER A 669 3.97 28.21 -16.92
CA SER A 669 5.38 28.45 -17.26
C SER A 669 6.25 27.20 -17.23
N ASN A 670 5.88 26.17 -16.45
CA ASN A 670 6.70 24.97 -16.27
C ASN A 670 6.01 23.71 -16.77
N SER A 671 4.79 23.43 -16.29
CA SER A 671 4.13 22.14 -16.57
C SER A 671 3.66 22.05 -18.02
N LEU A 672 3.04 23.12 -18.53
CA LEU A 672 2.60 23.21 -19.91
C LEU A 672 3.79 23.17 -20.88
N GLU A 673 4.91 23.80 -20.52
CA GLU A 673 6.17 23.71 -21.28
C GLU A 673 6.74 22.29 -21.31
N ASP A 674 6.70 21.57 -20.19
CA ASP A 674 7.16 20.19 -20.12
C ASP A 674 6.29 19.24 -20.96
N ILE A 675 4.96 19.48 -21.00
CA ILE A 675 4.03 18.75 -21.87
C ILE A 675 4.30 19.08 -23.34
N LEU A 676 4.40 20.36 -23.72
CA LEU A 676 4.47 20.79 -25.12
C LEU A 676 5.89 20.79 -25.71
N GLY A 677 6.91 20.58 -24.87
CA GLY A 677 8.31 20.62 -25.27
C GLY A 677 8.82 19.31 -25.87
N HIS A 678 10.09 19.01 -25.55
CA HIS A 678 10.83 17.89 -26.13
C HIS A 678 10.19 16.50 -25.92
N LYS A 679 9.38 16.32 -24.86
CA LYS A 679 8.69 15.05 -24.58
C LYS A 679 7.59 14.75 -25.61
N LEU A 680 6.80 15.76 -25.99
CA LEU A 680 5.80 15.63 -27.05
C LEU A 680 6.46 15.49 -28.43
N GLU A 681 7.54 16.23 -28.68
CA GLU A 681 8.32 16.07 -29.92
C GLU A 681 8.87 14.64 -30.05
N LEU A 682 9.38 14.07 -28.96
CA LEU A 682 9.83 12.67 -28.94
C LEU A 682 8.67 11.72 -29.24
N LEU A 683 7.51 11.88 -28.59
CA LEU A 683 6.35 11.04 -28.83
C LEU A 683 5.86 11.13 -30.29
N TRP A 684 5.86 12.34 -30.86
CA TRP A 684 5.51 12.59 -32.25
C TRP A 684 6.47 11.88 -33.21
N ASN A 685 7.79 12.03 -33.01
CA ASN A 685 8.79 11.39 -33.86
C ASN A 685 8.72 9.86 -33.78
N ILE A 686 8.50 9.30 -32.60
CA ILE A 686 8.29 7.85 -32.43
C ILE A 686 7.01 7.43 -33.15
N THR A 687 5.91 8.17 -32.99
CA THR A 687 4.63 7.84 -33.66
C THR A 687 4.79 7.83 -35.17
N LEU A 688 5.45 8.83 -35.77
CA LEU A 688 5.71 8.86 -37.20
C LEU A 688 6.63 7.73 -37.67
N GLY A 689 7.67 7.39 -36.90
CA GLY A 689 8.56 6.28 -37.22
C GLY A 689 7.86 4.92 -37.34
N PHE A 690 6.72 4.74 -36.66
CA PHE A 690 5.91 3.54 -36.75
C PHE A 690 4.68 3.66 -37.67
N CYS A 691 4.14 4.88 -37.86
CA CYS A 691 2.79 5.07 -38.41
C CYS A 691 2.71 6.05 -39.58
N GLY A 692 3.74 6.87 -39.86
CA GLY A 692 3.64 8.01 -40.78
C GLY A 692 4.87 8.18 -41.65
N GLU A 693 4.89 7.52 -42.80
CA GLU A 693 6.00 7.53 -43.76
C GLU A 693 6.12 8.87 -44.53
N ASP A 694 5.00 9.57 -44.78
CA ASP A 694 4.93 10.78 -45.61
C ASP A 694 4.70 12.09 -44.83
N ILE A 695 4.93 12.09 -43.51
CA ILE A 695 4.64 13.23 -42.63
C ILE A 695 5.95 13.84 -42.10
N SER A 696 6.08 15.16 -42.17
CA SER A 696 7.26 15.84 -41.63
C SER A 696 7.27 15.80 -40.10
N ILE A 697 8.39 15.36 -39.52
CA ILE A 697 8.65 15.44 -38.07
C ILE A 697 8.53 16.87 -37.52
N THR A 698 8.73 17.90 -38.36
CA THR A 698 8.62 19.31 -37.95
C THR A 698 7.19 19.85 -37.95
N GLN A 699 6.21 19.11 -38.48
CA GLN A 699 4.85 19.60 -38.67
C GLN A 699 4.16 19.94 -37.34
N LEU A 700 4.16 19.02 -36.36
CA LEU A 700 3.53 19.24 -35.07
C LEU A 700 4.23 20.35 -34.25
N PRO A 701 5.58 20.34 -34.08
CA PRO A 701 6.27 21.43 -33.40
C PRO A 701 6.01 22.81 -34.02
N ARG A 702 5.97 22.91 -35.36
CA ARG A 702 5.64 24.18 -36.05
C ARG A 702 4.20 24.63 -35.81
N ALA A 703 3.25 23.70 -35.80
CA ALA A 703 1.85 24.02 -35.51
C ALA A 703 1.69 24.54 -34.08
N ILE A 704 2.33 23.90 -33.10
CA ILE A 704 2.31 24.35 -31.69
C ILE A 704 2.96 25.74 -31.57
N ALA A 705 4.14 25.94 -32.16
CA ALA A 705 4.83 27.23 -32.14
C ALA A 705 4.00 28.36 -32.78
N LYS A 706 3.24 28.05 -33.84
CA LYS A 706 2.31 28.99 -34.47
C LYS A 706 1.17 29.40 -33.54
N GLU A 707 0.53 28.44 -32.85
CA GLU A 707 -0.56 28.76 -31.92
C GLU A 707 -0.07 29.57 -30.72
N ARG A 708 1.11 29.23 -30.17
CA ARG A 708 1.74 29.96 -29.06
C ARG A 708 2.21 31.37 -29.39
N SER A 709 2.43 31.67 -30.68
CA SER A 709 2.82 33.02 -31.14
C SER A 709 1.68 33.81 -31.77
N SER A 710 0.45 33.28 -31.71
CA SER A 710 -0.76 33.91 -32.24
C SER A 710 -1.14 35.20 -31.50
N ALA A 711 -1.95 36.04 -32.13
CA ALA A 711 -2.49 37.25 -31.48
C ALA A 711 -3.31 36.90 -30.23
N ILE A 712 -4.13 35.86 -30.31
CA ILE A 712 -4.96 35.36 -29.20
C ILE A 712 -4.08 34.90 -28.03
N ALA A 713 -2.96 34.22 -28.29
CA ALA A 713 -2.03 33.81 -27.23
C ALA A 713 -1.42 35.02 -26.50
N LYS A 714 -1.03 36.06 -27.23
CA LYS A 714 -0.50 37.31 -26.64
C LYS A 714 -1.56 38.05 -25.81
N GLU A 715 -2.81 38.06 -26.26
CA GLU A 715 -3.93 38.63 -25.50
C GLU A 715 -4.21 37.84 -24.22
N ALA A 716 -4.20 36.51 -24.29
CA ALA A 716 -4.32 35.65 -23.11
C ALA A 716 -3.17 35.90 -22.11
N GLU A 717 -1.92 36.01 -22.57
CA GLU A 717 -0.76 36.35 -21.75
C GLU A 717 -0.90 37.72 -21.08
N ALA A 718 -1.40 38.72 -21.81
CA ALA A 718 -1.68 40.03 -21.25
C ALA A 718 -2.76 39.97 -20.16
N PHE A 719 -3.83 39.19 -20.36
CA PHE A 719 -4.86 38.96 -19.34
C PHE A 719 -4.29 38.27 -18.09
N MET A 720 -3.49 37.20 -18.25
CA MET A 720 -2.84 36.51 -17.13
C MET A 720 -1.91 37.47 -16.35
N ALA A 721 -1.15 38.31 -17.04
CA ALA A 721 -0.32 39.34 -16.43
C ALA A 721 -1.14 40.40 -15.68
N GLN A 722 -2.31 40.79 -16.21
CA GLN A 722 -3.23 41.71 -15.55
C GLN A 722 -3.75 41.13 -14.23
N VAL A 723 -4.20 39.86 -14.22
CA VAL A 723 -4.66 39.18 -12.99
C VAL A 723 -3.54 39.12 -11.95
N ASN A 724 -2.32 38.80 -12.36
CA ASN A 724 -1.12 38.83 -11.50
C ASN A 724 -0.87 40.19 -10.86
N ASN A 725 -1.00 41.28 -11.63
CA ASN A 725 -0.81 42.62 -11.09
C ASN A 725 -1.95 43.05 -10.17
N ARG A 726 -3.21 42.64 -10.43
CA ARG A 726 -4.37 42.95 -9.57
C ARG A 726 -4.21 42.43 -8.15
N LEU A 727 -3.59 41.26 -7.96
CA LEU A 727 -3.33 40.70 -6.62
C LEU A 727 -2.49 41.63 -5.73
N LYS A 728 -1.54 42.37 -6.32
CA LYS A 728 -0.70 43.34 -5.59
C LYS A 728 -1.52 44.52 -5.07
N SER A 729 -2.51 44.97 -5.84
CA SER A 729 -3.38 46.10 -5.51
C SER A 729 -4.58 45.75 -4.62
N LEU A 730 -4.87 44.46 -4.39
CA LEU A 730 -6.00 44.04 -3.55
C LEU A 730 -5.74 44.35 -2.07
N PRO A 731 -6.75 44.85 -1.32
CA PRO A 731 -6.65 45.04 0.12
C PRO A 731 -6.37 43.72 0.84
N SER A 732 -5.77 43.79 2.02
CA SER A 732 -5.36 42.60 2.78
C SER A 732 -6.54 41.78 3.27
N THR A 733 -7.65 42.43 3.62
CA THR A 733 -8.89 41.82 4.10
C THR A 733 -10.00 41.92 3.04
N PRO A 734 -10.69 40.81 2.70
CA PRO A 734 -11.83 40.81 1.77
C PRO A 734 -12.96 41.77 2.13
N GLU A 735 -13.19 41.99 3.42
CA GLU A 735 -14.25 42.84 3.97
C GLU A 735 -14.07 44.32 3.60
N ASP A 736 -12.85 44.76 3.34
CA ASP A 736 -12.53 46.16 3.07
C ASP A 736 -13.04 46.60 1.68
N ASN A 737 -13.23 45.65 0.74
CA ASN A 737 -13.73 45.93 -0.60
C ASN A 737 -14.29 44.68 -1.28
N LEU A 738 -15.54 44.33 -0.95
CA LEU A 738 -16.20 43.11 -1.41
C LEU A 738 -16.28 43.01 -2.95
N ASP A 739 -16.56 44.11 -3.65
CA ASP A 739 -16.76 44.12 -5.11
C ASP A 739 -15.45 43.81 -5.85
N GLN A 740 -14.33 44.41 -5.42
CA GLN A 740 -13.02 44.13 -6.03
C GLN A 740 -12.59 42.68 -5.81
N TRP A 741 -12.87 42.14 -4.61
CA TRP A 741 -12.58 40.75 -4.27
C TRP A 741 -13.45 39.76 -5.06
N ALA A 742 -14.75 40.04 -5.19
CA ALA A 742 -15.67 39.22 -5.99
C ALA A 742 -15.22 39.15 -7.46
N SER A 743 -14.93 40.30 -8.06
CA SER A 743 -14.42 40.40 -9.44
C SER A 743 -13.10 39.63 -9.63
N PHE A 744 -12.14 39.79 -8.71
CA PHE A 744 -10.86 39.08 -8.80
C PHE A 744 -11.04 37.56 -8.64
N ASN A 745 -11.87 37.13 -7.68
CA ASN A 745 -12.15 35.71 -7.46
C ASN A 745 -12.79 35.06 -8.69
N GLN A 746 -13.69 35.76 -9.39
CA GLN A 746 -14.28 35.27 -10.63
C GLN A 746 -13.22 35.08 -11.74
N GLN A 747 -12.26 36.01 -11.88
CA GLN A 747 -11.15 35.88 -12.83
C GLN A 747 -10.22 34.73 -12.46
N LEU A 748 -9.91 34.57 -11.17
CA LEU A 748 -9.07 33.50 -10.67
C LEU A 748 -9.72 32.12 -10.87
N GLN A 749 -11.02 31.99 -10.57
CA GLN A 749 -11.80 30.77 -10.83
C GLN A 749 -11.87 30.46 -12.34
N HIS A 750 -11.97 31.50 -13.19
CA HIS A 750 -11.93 31.34 -14.64
C HIS A 750 -10.60 30.74 -15.12
N LEU A 751 -9.46 31.26 -14.65
CA LEU A 751 -8.14 30.69 -14.98
C LEU A 751 -8.02 29.22 -14.54
N GLN A 752 -8.44 28.91 -13.31
CA GLN A 752 -8.43 27.53 -12.81
C GLN A 752 -9.29 26.59 -13.66
N HIS A 753 -10.46 27.06 -14.11
CA HIS A 753 -11.32 26.31 -15.01
C HIS A 753 -10.65 26.06 -16.37
N CYS A 754 -10.03 27.10 -16.95
CA CYS A 754 -9.30 26.98 -18.21
C CYS A 754 -8.15 25.96 -18.11
N ASP A 755 -7.35 26.02 -17.03
CA ASP A 755 -6.22 25.11 -16.81
C ASP A 755 -6.68 23.66 -16.68
N ARG A 756 -7.74 23.40 -15.88
CA ARG A 756 -8.34 22.07 -15.74
C ARG A 756 -8.87 21.55 -17.07
N ALA A 757 -9.59 22.39 -17.81
CA ALA A 757 -10.16 22.01 -19.11
C ALA A 757 -9.07 21.68 -20.13
N LEU A 758 -7.97 22.43 -20.17
CA LEU A 758 -6.83 22.17 -21.05
C LEU A 758 -6.24 20.78 -20.80
N VAL A 759 -5.90 20.48 -19.54
CA VAL A 759 -5.28 19.19 -19.18
C VAL A 759 -6.25 18.03 -19.39
N ALA A 760 -7.53 18.20 -19.04
CA ALA A 760 -8.56 17.18 -19.30
C ALA A 760 -8.70 16.87 -20.80
N ASN A 761 -8.69 17.89 -21.67
CA ASN A 761 -8.75 17.72 -23.12
C ASN A 761 -7.50 17.00 -23.67
N PHE A 762 -6.31 17.32 -23.16
CA PHE A 762 -5.10 16.55 -23.50
C PHE A 762 -5.24 15.09 -23.07
N LYS A 763 -5.67 14.83 -21.84
CA LYS A 763 -5.87 13.48 -21.30
C LYS A 763 -6.81 12.67 -22.19
N LEU A 764 -7.99 13.19 -22.51
CA LEU A 764 -8.99 12.50 -23.33
C LEU A 764 -8.48 12.22 -24.75
N THR A 765 -7.84 13.21 -25.38
CA THR A 765 -7.28 13.06 -26.73
C THR A 765 -6.19 11.99 -26.77
N LEU A 766 -5.32 11.96 -25.77
CA LEU A 766 -4.22 10.99 -25.70
C LEU A 766 -4.72 9.59 -25.30
N ARG A 767 -5.76 9.50 -24.47
CA ARG A 767 -6.45 8.24 -24.14
C ARG A 767 -6.96 7.54 -25.40
N ASP A 768 -7.51 8.28 -26.34
CA ASP A 768 -8.04 7.71 -27.59
C ASP A 768 -6.92 7.06 -28.41
N GLY A 769 -5.68 7.58 -28.32
CA GLY A 769 -4.49 6.91 -28.84
C GLY A 769 -4.17 5.59 -28.11
N LEU A 770 -4.26 5.55 -26.77
CA LEU A 770 -4.08 4.30 -26.00
C LEU A 770 -5.09 3.22 -26.38
N LEU A 771 -6.34 3.59 -26.67
CA LEU A 771 -7.37 2.66 -27.12
C LEU A 771 -6.94 1.91 -28.39
N MET A 772 -6.21 2.56 -29.31
CA MET A 772 -5.73 1.91 -30.52
C MET A 772 -4.74 0.78 -30.22
N PHE A 773 -3.83 0.97 -29.26
CA PHE A 773 -2.92 -0.09 -28.82
C PHE A 773 -3.69 -1.25 -28.17
N GLU A 774 -4.70 -0.94 -27.36
CA GLU A 774 -5.47 -1.94 -26.60
C GLU A 774 -6.45 -2.75 -27.47
N GLN A 775 -6.90 -2.17 -28.58
CA GLN A 775 -7.78 -2.80 -29.56
C GLN A 775 -7.03 -3.62 -30.61
N HIS A 776 -5.86 -3.14 -31.05
CA HIS A 776 -5.16 -3.72 -32.20
C HIS A 776 -3.84 -4.43 -31.86
N GLU A 777 -3.31 -4.26 -30.65
CA GLU A 777 -2.07 -4.89 -30.16
C GLU A 777 -0.93 -4.88 -31.21
N ASP A 778 -0.47 -6.05 -31.69
CA ASP A 778 0.61 -6.18 -32.67
C ASP A 778 0.29 -5.59 -34.05
N GLN A 779 -0.98 -5.29 -34.34
CA GLN A 779 -1.45 -4.72 -35.61
C GLN A 779 -1.71 -3.21 -35.54
N VAL A 780 -1.43 -2.56 -34.41
CA VAL A 780 -1.74 -1.12 -34.22
C VAL A 780 -1.11 -0.22 -35.27
N THR A 781 0.08 -0.55 -35.79
CA THR A 781 0.78 0.23 -36.82
C THR A 781 0.12 0.15 -38.20
N LYS A 782 -0.78 -0.82 -38.41
CA LYS A 782 -1.54 -0.99 -39.66
C LYS A 782 -2.99 -0.53 -39.53
N LEU A 783 -3.63 -0.83 -38.40
CA LEU A 783 -5.05 -0.58 -38.18
C LEU A 783 -5.34 0.70 -37.39
N GLY A 784 -4.45 1.11 -36.50
CA GLY A 784 -4.61 2.28 -35.62
C GLY A 784 -3.69 3.47 -35.96
N ASN A 785 -2.86 3.36 -37.00
CA ASN A 785 -1.86 4.36 -37.38
C ASN A 785 -2.44 5.76 -37.60
N GLN A 786 -3.54 5.85 -38.36
CA GLN A 786 -4.17 7.13 -38.66
C GLN A 786 -4.72 7.80 -37.40
N GLU A 787 -5.36 7.04 -36.50
CA GLU A 787 -5.93 7.57 -35.27
C GLU A 787 -4.85 8.00 -34.27
N LEU A 788 -3.74 7.26 -34.17
CA LEU A 788 -2.58 7.67 -33.36
C LEU A 788 -1.99 9.01 -33.83
N ILE A 789 -1.86 9.21 -35.14
CA ILE A 789 -1.39 10.47 -35.71
C ILE A 789 -2.41 11.58 -35.47
N LYS A 790 -3.70 11.32 -35.73
CA LYS A 790 -4.78 12.29 -35.53
C LYS A 790 -4.84 12.77 -34.08
N ALA A 791 -4.70 11.88 -33.10
CA ALA A 791 -4.70 12.24 -31.69
C ALA A 791 -3.67 13.34 -31.38
N LEU A 792 -2.43 13.16 -31.83
CA LEU A 792 -1.37 14.17 -31.63
C LEU A 792 -1.61 15.44 -32.45
N GLN A 793 -2.21 15.34 -33.65
CA GLN A 793 -2.54 16.49 -34.50
C GLN A 793 -3.67 17.37 -33.95
N GLN A 794 -4.47 16.92 -32.98
CA GLN A 794 -5.47 17.78 -32.33
C GLN A 794 -4.86 18.73 -31.28
N ILE A 795 -3.65 18.46 -30.78
CA ILE A 795 -3.00 19.25 -29.71
C ILE A 795 -2.98 20.76 -30.01
N PRO A 796 -2.59 21.23 -31.21
CA PRO A 796 -2.62 22.67 -31.54
C PRO A 796 -4.01 23.30 -31.38
N LYS A 797 -5.08 22.59 -31.77
CA LYS A 797 -6.45 23.11 -31.62
C LYS A 797 -6.87 23.21 -30.16
N ILE A 798 -6.44 22.27 -29.33
CA ILE A 798 -6.70 22.31 -27.88
C ILE A 798 -6.02 23.54 -27.26
N ILE A 799 -4.78 23.84 -27.67
CA ILE A 799 -4.04 25.04 -27.23
C ILE A 799 -4.75 26.32 -27.70
N GLN A 800 -5.15 26.37 -28.97
CA GLN A 800 -5.89 27.50 -29.51
C GLN A 800 -7.18 27.76 -28.71
N HIS A 801 -7.95 26.70 -28.45
CA HIS A 801 -9.17 26.77 -27.66
C HIS A 801 -8.90 27.27 -26.23
N TYR A 802 -7.81 26.83 -25.58
CA TYR A 802 -7.42 27.33 -24.26
C TYR A 802 -7.20 28.84 -24.25
N TYR A 803 -6.42 29.38 -25.20
CA TYR A 803 -6.21 30.82 -25.29
C TYR A 803 -7.50 31.59 -25.59
N THR A 804 -8.35 31.08 -26.48
CA THR A 804 -9.66 31.69 -26.77
C THR A 804 -10.56 31.72 -25.52
N THR A 805 -10.59 30.64 -24.75
CA THR A 805 -11.43 30.55 -23.54
C THR A 805 -10.90 31.47 -22.43
N ILE A 806 -9.58 31.67 -22.31
CA ILE A 806 -9.03 32.65 -21.35
C ILE A 806 -9.58 34.05 -21.63
N ILE A 807 -9.62 34.48 -22.89
CA ILE A 807 -10.06 35.83 -23.25
C ILE A 807 -11.59 36.00 -23.32
N SER A 808 -12.36 34.92 -23.52
CA SER A 808 -13.81 35.00 -23.80
C SER A 808 -14.70 35.46 -22.64
N ARG A 809 -14.19 35.53 -21.40
CA ARG A 809 -14.95 36.05 -20.23
C ARG A 809 -14.74 37.55 -19.97
N GLN A 810 -14.13 38.28 -20.90
CA GLN A 810 -14.03 39.74 -20.81
C GLN A 810 -15.36 40.48 -21.04
N GLU A 811 -16.42 39.82 -21.56
CA GLU A 811 -17.62 40.50 -22.07
C GLU A 811 -18.91 40.37 -21.22
N THR A 812 -18.87 39.83 -19.99
CA THR A 812 -20.05 39.76 -19.11
C THR A 812 -19.83 40.34 -17.73
#